data_AF-A0A2B7X620-F1
#
_entry.id   AF-A0A2B7X620-F1
#
_cell.length_a   1.000
_cell.length_b   1.000
_cell.length_c   1.000
_cell.angle_alpha   90.00
_cell.angle_beta   90.00
_cell.angle_gamma   90.00
#
_symmetry.space_group_name_H-M   'P 1'
#
loop_
_entity.id
_entity.type
_entity.pdbx_description
1 polymer ?
#
loop_
_entity_poly.entity_id
_entity_poly.type
_entity_poly.pdbx_seq_one_letter_code
_entity_poly.pdbx_strand_id
1 'polypeptide(L)'
;MGGNFLTRLGEQAVDLKKYSNKVVHRAVLPRTEAVYQDTLAAYDIWREKHPEASSPPDIQAYKAFLVSVGRAKTGRVYKRPLPDTMDGFRRDFEAGWQRERDYKFPESVTVTIREFIKSGLKEEIGMQEGEMEKHYLSPDDITEALEFLWCKDFIDYKGIHRERSRVDLADSILMYCFTSARTGEVHESTARRAAARCKKDRGAGDMDPAVKAEHGDDQKLSAEALAACYKHFELSIQWVEGEVMLVLMYGREYVKGYWRKKKWELPKHAFYEIYKQKTPLLVSLLVYFLPSASADNAFCDYQSVDELLDEVDRLEKWGGMKSARVVPIRFNKAVMDTPVFRPYNELCISSSTGTGRGADAFGKSFAALSRRMGSLRNFMVRACRRWALNEAGSRYSEVARQKFAGQADRDVFGKYYAHPLSEIDGPATFLGIESREEHIKNLRSMAIYRNADLWQLLPSNKELEFQKRGDILALDTAINELGSKIAMAVGEEQRELHLQQRRLRNRRRQLYTEALRDFQESQPRKFGETTSSRTSPSTSTYFNYIRRVMPERDTLAKILPMKVELRSPQGREALRAMEALCKQDCRIAYRTSLQPIDGKCICKKQIDKYFPHRRWTHLYRCYEEHIRKMGGNDSAELCFECDRWFQGKESWNDHCREHLDNPENLFRYDWIIFRQAPVKAGFCGFCLWDNTLTPARRMRQYIFDEDRSKLRDHYEDHLQRVQGNPTCENPLCKEKFQSTGDLRHHLVDFHCAPLHQEKKRKREVSSTSEEKECLDSDLTKGKRQRALEDLKDPGDIRCPICLKTVSGDLFQQYARGRSYMTCKEERKLCKAHRVKEAQEEWVRCGYPLINWDHLRKRLHNHRSLLRLIIESSSQFFFEKSLEFNIQEIQKTRKDNQGKGGAPRLSDYRTHSYGFYGPKAYHVLGDEIACLAADDLRSAAATKPLIRSCGGVADYIAQVLVPEIITLFVVEDMAVTDVQARTILEDSRELGEILNEE
;
A
#
# COMPACT_ATOMS: atom_id res chain seq x y z
N MET A 1 21.21 -20.20 -48.24
CA MET A 1 22.28 -19.46 -48.94
C MET A 1 23.48 -19.32 -48.02
N GLY A 2 24.40 -20.28 -48.08
CA GLY A 2 25.60 -20.31 -47.24
C GLY A 2 26.70 -19.44 -47.83
N GLY A 3 26.67 -18.14 -47.52
CA GLY A 3 27.88 -17.31 -47.52
C GLY A 3 28.60 -17.52 -46.19
N ASN A 4 29.80 -18.08 -46.24
CA ASN A 4 30.67 -18.42 -45.12
C ASN A 4 30.69 -17.30 -44.03
N PHE A 5 30.31 -17.61 -42.77
CA PHE A 5 30.23 -16.65 -41.64
C PHE A 5 31.55 -15.87 -41.47
N LEU A 6 32.68 -16.53 -41.74
CA LEU A 6 33.99 -15.91 -41.72
C LEU A 6 34.14 -14.85 -42.81
N THR A 7 33.48 -15.02 -43.96
CA THR A 7 33.44 -14.02 -45.04
C THR A 7 32.53 -12.85 -44.64
N ARG A 8 31.35 -13.10 -44.05
CA ARG A 8 30.44 -12.04 -43.58
C ARG A 8 31.00 -11.25 -42.39
N LEU A 9 31.67 -11.91 -41.44
CA LEU A 9 32.36 -11.27 -40.33
C LEU A 9 33.59 -10.49 -40.84
N GLY A 10 34.29 -11.03 -41.84
CA GLY A 10 35.38 -10.34 -42.55
C GLY A 10 34.90 -9.11 -43.36
N GLU A 11 33.66 -9.11 -43.83
CA GLU A 11 32.99 -7.99 -44.50
C GLU A 11 32.39 -6.97 -43.51
N GLN A 12 32.14 -7.35 -42.25
CA GLN A 12 31.67 -6.46 -41.19
C GLN A 12 32.83 -5.78 -40.46
N ALA A 13 33.46 -4.83 -41.15
CA ALA A 13 34.35 -3.88 -40.49
C ALA A 13 33.56 -3.00 -39.52
N VAL A 14 33.67 -3.30 -38.22
CA VAL A 14 33.11 -2.48 -37.14
C VAL A 14 34.13 -1.38 -36.81
N ASP A 15 33.70 -0.13 -36.90
CA ASP A 15 34.53 0.99 -36.46
C ASP A 15 34.68 0.96 -34.94
N LEU A 16 35.81 0.43 -34.47
CA LEU A 16 36.16 0.34 -33.05
C LEU A 16 36.17 1.72 -32.37
N LYS A 17 36.33 2.82 -33.12
CA LYS A 17 36.27 4.18 -32.55
C LYS A 17 34.87 4.55 -32.03
N LYS A 18 33.82 3.80 -32.41
CA LYS A 18 32.45 3.97 -31.88
C LYS A 18 32.24 3.34 -30.50
N TYR A 19 33.21 2.54 -30.02
CA TYR A 19 33.13 1.84 -28.75
C TYR A 19 34.19 2.38 -27.81
N SER A 20 33.78 2.73 -26.59
CA SER A 20 34.71 3.24 -25.58
C SER A 20 35.07 2.16 -24.58
N ASN A 21 36.29 2.22 -24.04
CA ASN A 21 36.71 1.41 -22.89
C ASN A 21 36.05 1.85 -21.56
N LYS A 22 35.04 2.73 -21.59
CA LYS A 22 34.34 3.15 -20.38
C LYS A 22 33.65 1.94 -19.73
N VAL A 23 33.86 1.80 -18.43
CA VAL A 23 33.26 0.72 -17.64
C VAL A 23 31.73 0.90 -17.62
N VAL A 24 31.00 -0.09 -18.13
CA VAL A 24 29.55 -0.09 -18.07
C VAL A 24 29.10 -0.45 -16.66
N HIS A 25 28.64 0.55 -15.90
CA HIS A 25 28.10 0.32 -14.56
C HIS A 25 26.70 -0.29 -14.59
N ARG A 26 26.37 -1.06 -13.54
CA ARG A 26 25.02 -1.61 -13.35
C ARG A 26 23.99 -0.48 -13.33
N ALA A 27 23.00 -0.51 -14.22
CA ALA A 27 21.92 0.48 -14.28
C ALA A 27 21.23 0.65 -12.92
N VAL A 28 21.01 1.90 -12.49
CA VAL A 28 20.30 2.26 -11.25
C VAL A 28 19.02 3.01 -11.58
N LEU A 29 18.08 3.09 -10.64
CA LEU A 29 16.87 3.89 -10.85
C LEU A 29 17.21 5.39 -10.75
N PRO A 30 16.49 6.28 -11.47
CA PRO A 30 16.73 7.73 -11.45
C PRO A 30 16.75 8.35 -10.05
N ARG A 31 15.93 7.83 -9.13
CA ARG A 31 15.93 8.29 -7.74
C ARG A 31 17.25 7.97 -7.03
N THR A 32 17.84 6.81 -7.29
CA THR A 32 19.10 6.42 -6.68
C THR A 32 20.24 7.28 -7.23
N GLU A 33 20.21 7.58 -8.52
CA GLU A 33 21.14 8.53 -9.15
C GLU A 33 21.00 9.94 -8.59
N ALA A 34 19.78 10.45 -8.41
CA ALA A 34 19.54 11.72 -7.75
C ALA A 34 20.12 11.77 -6.32
N VAL A 35 20.02 10.67 -5.56
CA VAL A 35 20.66 10.60 -4.22
C VAL A 35 22.17 10.69 -4.31
N TYR A 36 22.79 10.04 -5.30
CA TYR A 36 24.23 10.15 -5.54
C TYR A 36 24.62 11.60 -5.85
N GLN A 37 23.91 12.24 -6.78
CA GLN A 37 24.12 13.65 -7.13
C GLN A 37 23.95 14.57 -5.91
N ASP A 38 22.92 14.35 -5.08
CA ASP A 38 22.71 15.12 -3.84
C ASP A 38 23.90 15.00 -2.88
N THR A 39 24.48 13.79 -2.74
CA THR A 39 25.65 13.59 -1.86
C THR A 39 26.92 14.25 -2.41
N LEU A 40 27.09 14.27 -3.73
CA LEU A 40 28.20 14.93 -4.41
C LEU A 40 28.08 16.46 -4.31
N ALA A 41 26.90 17.00 -4.59
CA ALA A 41 26.60 18.43 -4.46
C ALA A 41 26.80 18.92 -3.01
N ALA A 42 26.42 18.10 -2.01
CA ALA A 42 26.67 18.42 -0.61
C ALA A 42 28.17 18.54 -0.30
N TYR A 43 29.01 17.73 -0.93
CA TYR A 43 30.46 17.80 -0.79
C TYR A 43 31.06 19.01 -1.51
N ASP A 44 30.55 19.36 -2.70
CA ASP A 44 31.02 20.54 -3.43
C ASP A 44 30.71 21.83 -2.67
N ILE A 45 29.48 21.99 -2.16
CA ILE A 45 29.09 23.11 -1.29
C ILE A 45 29.95 23.16 -0.03
N TRP A 46 30.31 22.00 0.52
CA TRP A 46 31.18 21.93 1.69
C TRP A 46 32.61 22.37 1.36
N ARG A 47 33.16 21.96 0.20
CA ARG A 47 34.50 22.37 -0.26
C ARG A 47 34.61 23.85 -0.58
N GLU A 48 33.55 24.51 -1.07
CA GLU A 48 33.56 25.97 -1.27
C GLU A 48 33.93 26.73 0.01
N LYS A 49 33.62 26.15 1.18
CA LYS A 49 33.94 26.71 2.50
C LYS A 49 35.23 26.16 3.11
N HIS A 50 35.85 25.15 2.49
CA HIS A 50 37.06 24.47 2.95
C HIS A 50 37.99 24.23 1.73
N PRO A 51 38.54 25.30 1.13
CA PRO A 51 39.36 25.20 -0.08
C PRO A 51 40.64 24.37 0.09
N GLU A 52 41.10 24.18 1.33
CA GLU A 52 42.22 23.33 1.70
C GLU A 52 41.95 21.82 1.56
N ALA A 53 40.68 21.42 1.40
CA ALA A 53 40.31 20.02 1.26
C ALA A 53 40.68 19.46 -0.12
N SER A 54 41.40 18.34 -0.11
CA SER A 54 41.75 17.57 -1.31
C SER A 54 40.50 17.07 -2.06
N SER A 55 40.59 16.93 -3.39
CA SER A 55 39.54 16.35 -4.24
C SER A 55 40.20 15.39 -5.25
N PRO A 56 39.96 14.06 -5.18
CA PRO A 56 39.10 13.35 -4.22
C PRO A 56 39.52 13.57 -2.75
N PRO A 57 38.58 13.51 -1.79
CA PRO A 57 38.90 13.75 -0.38
C PRO A 57 39.83 12.68 0.15
N ASP A 58 40.95 13.10 0.74
CA ASP A 58 41.74 12.25 1.62
C ASP A 58 40.98 11.90 2.90
N ILE A 59 41.58 11.05 3.75
CA ILE A 59 40.95 10.58 4.99
C ILE A 59 40.57 11.76 5.91
N GLN A 60 41.38 12.81 5.97
CA GLN A 60 41.15 13.95 6.85
C GLN A 60 39.95 14.78 6.35
N ALA A 61 39.97 15.16 5.07
CA ALA A 61 38.88 15.89 4.42
C ALA A 61 37.57 15.11 4.48
N TYR A 62 37.62 13.79 4.27
CA TYR A 62 36.42 12.95 4.31
C TYR A 62 35.81 12.86 5.72
N LYS A 63 36.64 12.73 6.76
CA LYS A 63 36.16 12.77 8.15
C LYS A 63 35.49 14.11 8.47
N ALA A 64 36.14 15.22 8.15
CA ALA A 64 35.62 16.58 8.39
C ALA A 64 34.30 16.85 7.65
N PHE A 65 34.18 16.34 6.42
CA PHE A 65 32.94 16.38 5.67
C PHE A 65 31.81 15.61 6.37
N LEU A 66 32.06 14.38 6.83
CA LEU A 66 31.06 13.57 7.53
C LEU A 66 30.62 14.18 8.86
N VAL A 67 31.50 14.88 9.57
CA VAL A 67 31.14 15.68 10.76
C VAL A 67 30.11 16.75 10.40
N SER A 68 30.37 17.50 9.32
CA SER A 68 29.47 18.55 8.86
C SER A 68 28.12 18.00 8.42
N VAL A 69 28.12 16.89 7.68
CA VAL A 69 26.89 16.17 7.29
C VAL A 69 26.12 15.67 8.51
N GLY A 70 26.80 15.04 9.47
CA GLY A 70 26.17 14.55 10.69
C GLY A 70 25.58 15.67 11.56
N ARG A 71 26.21 16.86 11.58
CA ARG A 71 25.69 18.06 12.25
C ARG A 71 24.45 18.63 11.56
N ALA A 72 24.42 18.60 10.24
CA ALA A 72 23.31 19.13 9.43
C ALA A 72 22.11 18.16 9.36
N LYS A 73 22.35 16.85 9.41
CA LYS A 73 21.32 15.84 9.22
C LYS A 73 20.49 15.65 10.49
N THR A 74 19.17 15.59 10.34
CA THR A 74 18.25 15.23 11.42
C THR A 74 18.09 13.71 11.50
N GLY A 75 18.18 13.16 12.70
CA GLY A 75 17.89 11.75 12.94
C GLY A 75 16.40 11.43 12.91
N ARG A 76 16.08 10.15 12.71
CA ARG A 76 14.71 9.63 12.72
C ARG A 76 14.29 9.08 14.09
N VAL A 77 15.24 8.53 14.83
CA VAL A 77 15.02 7.94 16.17
C VAL A 77 15.35 8.97 17.24
N TYR A 78 16.54 9.57 17.14
CA TYR A 78 16.99 10.67 17.97
C TYR A 78 17.13 11.95 17.14
N LYS A 79 17.41 13.08 17.80
CA LYS A 79 17.67 14.36 17.13
C LYS A 79 18.84 14.26 16.13
N ARG A 80 19.89 13.51 16.50
CA ARG A 80 21.07 13.21 15.66
C ARG A 80 20.89 11.90 14.88
N PRO A 81 21.54 11.74 13.70
CA PRO A 81 21.47 10.51 12.93
C PRO A 81 22.12 9.34 13.68
N LEU A 82 21.66 8.12 13.38
CA LEU A 82 22.31 6.90 13.85
C LEU A 82 23.57 6.61 13.02
N PRO A 83 24.56 5.87 13.57
CA PRO A 83 25.73 5.42 12.80
C PRO A 83 25.36 4.74 11.48
N ASP A 84 24.34 3.87 11.48
CA ASP A 84 23.81 3.22 10.26
C ASP A 84 23.30 4.20 9.20
N THR A 85 22.74 5.34 9.62
CA THR A 85 22.29 6.39 8.70
C THR A 85 23.48 7.09 8.04
N MET A 86 24.54 7.33 8.82
CA MET A 86 25.78 7.91 8.31
C MET A 86 26.54 6.94 7.41
N ASP A 87 26.58 5.64 7.74
CA ASP A 87 27.14 4.62 6.84
C ASP A 87 26.33 4.49 5.55
N GLY A 88 25.00 4.63 5.62
CA GLY A 88 24.15 4.74 4.44
C GLY A 88 24.54 5.92 3.54
N PHE A 89 24.73 7.11 4.12
CA PHE A 89 25.21 8.28 3.38
C PHE A 89 26.60 8.06 2.77
N ARG A 90 27.54 7.49 3.54
CA ARG A 90 28.89 7.14 3.06
C ARG A 90 28.82 6.26 1.82
N ARG A 91 28.01 5.20 1.85
CA ARG A 91 27.83 4.27 0.72
C ARG A 91 27.28 4.97 -0.53
N ASP A 92 26.31 5.86 -0.35
CA ASP A 92 25.73 6.61 -1.47
C ASP A 92 26.75 7.61 -2.05
N PHE A 93 27.54 8.26 -1.19
CA PHE A 93 28.61 9.18 -1.58
C PHE A 93 29.74 8.49 -2.36
N GLU A 94 30.28 7.37 -1.85
CA GLU A 94 31.30 6.59 -2.56
C GLU A 94 30.79 6.05 -3.89
N ALA A 95 29.53 5.59 -3.93
CA ALA A 95 28.91 5.11 -5.16
C ALA A 95 28.71 6.23 -6.19
N GLY A 96 28.33 7.43 -5.74
CA GLY A 96 28.25 8.61 -6.58
C GLY A 96 29.60 9.00 -7.16
N TRP A 97 30.65 9.02 -6.33
CA TRP A 97 32.02 9.31 -6.77
C TRP A 97 32.52 8.32 -7.82
N GLN A 98 32.27 7.02 -7.61
CA GLN A 98 32.67 6.00 -8.58
C GLN A 98 31.96 6.16 -9.92
N ARG A 99 30.67 6.51 -9.93
CA ARG A 99 29.85 6.55 -11.15
C ARG A 99 29.97 7.87 -11.92
N GLU A 100 29.99 8.99 -11.20
CA GLU A 100 29.90 10.34 -11.79
C GLU A 100 31.28 11.01 -11.95
N ARG A 101 32.26 10.58 -11.16
CA ARG A 101 33.62 11.17 -11.13
C ARG A 101 34.72 10.16 -11.41
N ASP A 102 34.35 8.94 -11.83
CA ASP A 102 35.26 7.83 -12.20
C ASP A 102 36.37 7.56 -11.18
N TYR A 103 36.07 7.70 -9.89
CA TYR A 103 37.05 7.44 -8.83
C TYR A 103 36.46 6.51 -7.77
N LYS A 104 37.12 5.37 -7.61
CA LYS A 104 36.79 4.35 -6.62
C LYS A 104 37.69 4.52 -5.41
N PHE A 105 37.09 4.82 -4.26
CA PHE A 105 37.83 4.88 -3.00
C PHE A 105 38.51 3.53 -2.70
N PRO A 106 39.78 3.53 -2.24
CA PRO A 106 40.45 2.32 -1.77
C PRO A 106 39.70 1.68 -0.59
N GLU A 107 39.68 0.34 -0.51
CA GLU A 107 38.98 -0.37 0.58
C GLU A 107 39.52 0.05 1.97
N SER A 108 40.83 0.35 2.08
CA SER A 108 41.44 0.85 3.31
C SER A 108 40.83 2.18 3.79
N VAL A 109 40.53 3.10 2.86
CA VAL A 109 39.84 4.36 3.17
C VAL A 109 38.40 4.07 3.60
N THR A 110 37.68 3.25 2.84
CA THR A 110 36.29 2.85 3.15
C THR A 110 36.16 2.21 4.53
N VAL A 111 37.08 1.30 4.91
CA VAL A 111 37.11 0.68 6.24
C VAL A 111 37.42 1.72 7.31
N THR A 112 38.42 2.58 7.10
CA THR A 112 38.79 3.64 8.04
C THR A 112 37.63 4.59 8.32
N ILE A 113 36.91 5.01 7.28
CA ILE A 113 35.76 5.91 7.40
C ILE A 113 34.58 5.22 8.07
N ARG A 114 34.34 3.93 7.78
CA ARG A 114 33.29 3.15 8.45
C ARG A 114 33.55 3.03 9.95
N GLU A 115 34.79 2.76 10.36
CA GLU A 115 35.14 2.67 11.77
C GLU A 115 35.11 4.04 12.46
N PHE A 116 35.51 5.11 11.76
CA PHE A 116 35.33 6.48 12.25
C PHE A 116 33.86 6.82 12.49
N ILE A 117 32.93 6.38 11.63
CA ILE A 117 31.48 6.60 11.83
C ILE A 117 30.99 5.95 13.12
N LYS A 118 31.48 4.74 13.46
CA LYS A 118 31.08 4.00 14.66
C LYS A 118 31.70 4.55 15.95
N SER A 119 32.90 5.13 15.87
CA SER A 119 33.63 5.68 17.02
C SER A 119 33.74 7.21 16.95
N GLY A 120 34.78 7.75 16.31
CA GLY A 120 35.14 9.17 16.40
C GLY A 120 34.03 10.15 16.02
N LEU A 121 33.27 9.88 14.95
CA LEU A 121 32.14 10.72 14.56
C LEU A 121 31.01 10.66 15.61
N LYS A 122 30.75 9.46 16.16
CA LYS A 122 29.69 9.23 17.15
C LYS A 122 29.95 10.06 18.40
N GLU A 123 31.18 10.05 18.87
CA GLU A 123 31.63 10.83 20.03
C GLU A 123 31.58 12.34 19.74
N GLU A 124 32.09 12.77 18.59
CA GLU A 124 32.22 14.21 18.28
C GLU A 124 30.88 14.95 18.16
N ILE A 125 29.86 14.33 17.54
CA ILE A 125 28.55 14.99 17.34
C ILE A 125 27.47 14.50 18.32
N GLY A 126 27.85 13.64 19.27
CA GLY A 126 26.95 13.02 20.24
C GLY A 126 25.88 12.14 19.58
N MET A 127 26.26 11.29 18.62
CA MET A 127 25.34 10.30 18.07
C MET A 127 25.05 9.23 19.13
N GLN A 128 23.80 8.80 19.18
CA GLN A 128 23.38 7.71 20.06
C GLN A 128 23.33 6.40 19.28
N GLU A 129 23.67 5.30 19.96
CA GLU A 129 23.31 3.97 19.48
C GLU A 129 21.88 3.67 19.90
N GLY A 130 21.13 3.07 18.98
CA GLY A 130 19.77 2.66 19.23
C GLY A 130 19.17 2.03 17.99
N GLU A 131 18.15 1.21 18.18
CA GLU A 131 17.40 0.58 17.11
C GLU A 131 15.96 1.10 17.09
N MET A 132 15.35 1.09 15.91
CA MET A 132 13.90 1.18 15.83
C MET A 132 13.29 -0.08 16.46
N GLU A 133 12.44 0.11 17.46
CA GLU A 133 11.75 -0.96 18.18
C GLU A 133 11.05 -1.93 17.18
N LYS A 134 11.30 -3.24 17.35
CA LYS A 134 10.92 -4.26 16.37
C LYS A 134 9.61 -4.96 16.74
N HIS A 135 8.52 -4.21 16.85
CA HIS A 135 7.20 -4.80 17.16
C HIS A 135 6.66 -5.74 16.06
N TYR A 136 5.76 -6.62 16.48
CA TYR A 136 5.04 -7.60 15.68
C TYR A 136 3.54 -7.36 15.80
N LEU A 137 2.78 -7.80 14.79
CA LEU A 137 1.31 -7.80 14.82
C LEU A 137 0.83 -9.22 14.59
N SER A 138 0.25 -9.82 15.61
CA SER A 138 -0.34 -11.16 15.56
C SER A 138 -1.70 -11.20 14.85
N PRO A 139 -2.24 -12.38 14.52
CA PRO A 139 -3.60 -12.53 14.01
C PRO A 139 -4.64 -11.96 14.99
N ASP A 140 -4.45 -12.12 16.31
CA ASP A 140 -5.35 -11.56 17.32
C ASP A 140 -5.29 -10.04 17.31
N ASP A 141 -4.08 -9.47 17.19
CA ASP A 141 -3.90 -8.04 17.09
C ASP A 141 -4.66 -7.42 15.92
N ILE A 142 -4.65 -8.12 14.77
CA ILE A 142 -5.31 -7.71 13.52
C ILE A 142 -6.82 -7.97 13.59
N THR A 143 -7.25 -9.08 14.18
CA THR A 143 -8.66 -9.41 14.40
C THR A 143 -9.32 -8.31 15.23
N GLU A 144 -8.72 -7.94 16.36
CA GLU A 144 -9.23 -6.87 17.21
C GLU A 144 -9.17 -5.50 16.49
N ALA A 145 -8.19 -5.28 15.61
CA ALA A 145 -8.10 -4.04 14.82
C ALA A 145 -9.24 -3.91 13.81
N LEU A 146 -9.59 -5.00 13.15
CA LEU A 146 -10.69 -5.07 12.20
C LEU A 146 -12.03 -5.03 12.94
N GLU A 147 -12.14 -5.70 14.08
CA GLU A 147 -13.31 -5.58 14.96
C GLU A 147 -13.53 -4.14 15.40
N PHE A 148 -12.49 -3.44 15.88
CA PHE A 148 -12.58 -2.02 16.21
C PHE A 148 -12.99 -1.17 15.00
N LEU A 149 -12.37 -1.39 13.83
CA LEU A 149 -12.63 -0.64 12.60
C LEU A 149 -14.12 -0.67 12.19
N TRP A 150 -14.77 -1.83 12.39
CA TRP A 150 -16.16 -2.03 12.01
C TRP A 150 -17.15 -1.75 13.14
N CYS A 151 -16.79 -2.09 14.38
CA CYS A 151 -17.72 -2.13 15.52
C CYS A 151 -17.59 -0.95 16.49
N LYS A 152 -16.53 -0.15 16.41
CA LYS A 152 -16.26 0.94 17.39
C LYS A 152 -15.73 2.23 16.77
N ASP A 153 -15.13 2.17 15.58
CA ASP A 153 -14.45 3.31 14.99
C ASP A 153 -15.43 4.43 14.59
N PHE A 154 -15.08 5.68 14.81
CA PHE A 154 -15.97 6.81 14.51
C PHE A 154 -15.47 7.70 13.38
N ILE A 155 -14.37 7.35 12.73
CA ILE A 155 -13.83 8.13 11.60
C ILE A 155 -14.86 8.25 10.48
N ASP A 156 -15.17 9.49 10.10
CA ASP A 156 -15.79 9.81 8.82
C ASP A 156 -14.72 10.08 7.78
N TYR A 157 -14.62 9.21 6.78
CA TYR A 157 -13.68 9.39 5.68
C TYR A 157 -14.13 10.53 4.75
N LYS A 158 -13.20 11.04 3.96
CA LYS A 158 -13.49 12.08 2.95
C LYS A 158 -13.94 11.45 1.63
N GLY A 159 -14.57 12.25 0.78
CA GLY A 159 -15.03 11.85 -0.55
C GLY A 159 -16.55 11.68 -0.64
N ILE A 160 -17.01 11.19 -1.79
CA ILE A 160 -18.42 10.86 -2.04
C ILE A 160 -18.73 9.46 -1.49
N HIS A 161 -17.91 8.47 -1.86
CA HIS A 161 -18.01 7.08 -1.38
C HIS A 161 -17.15 6.86 -0.11
N ARG A 162 -17.47 7.59 0.95
CA ARG A 162 -16.62 7.68 2.15
C ARG A 162 -16.35 6.31 2.77
N GLU A 163 -17.37 5.47 2.89
CA GLU A 163 -17.23 4.15 3.53
C GLU A 163 -16.39 3.16 2.72
N ARG A 164 -16.25 3.33 1.40
CA ARG A 164 -15.29 2.54 0.61
C ARG A 164 -13.86 2.65 1.14
N SER A 165 -13.49 3.79 1.71
CA SER A 165 -12.16 3.95 2.33
C SER A 165 -11.95 3.00 3.51
N ARG A 166 -13.02 2.66 4.24
CA ARG A 166 -12.99 1.70 5.35
C ARG A 166 -12.81 0.28 4.82
N VAL A 167 -13.55 -0.08 3.77
CA VAL A 167 -13.44 -1.37 3.06
C VAL A 167 -12.02 -1.55 2.54
N ASP A 168 -11.52 -0.56 1.79
CA ASP A 168 -10.15 -0.54 1.26
C ASP A 168 -9.09 -0.68 2.36
N LEU A 169 -9.31 -0.07 3.54
CA LEU A 169 -8.37 -0.15 4.67
C LEU A 169 -8.33 -1.58 5.23
N ALA A 170 -9.47 -2.23 5.41
CA ALA A 170 -9.57 -3.61 5.89
C ALA A 170 -8.94 -4.60 4.90
N ASP A 171 -9.31 -4.50 3.61
CA ASP A 171 -8.74 -5.29 2.51
C ASP A 171 -7.21 -5.15 2.46
N SER A 172 -6.72 -3.91 2.47
CA SER A 172 -5.28 -3.63 2.46
C SER A 172 -4.54 -4.23 3.66
N ILE A 173 -5.11 -4.16 4.87
CA ILE A 173 -4.50 -4.74 6.07
C ILE A 173 -4.32 -6.25 5.88
N LEU A 174 -5.39 -6.95 5.49
CA LEU A 174 -5.36 -8.39 5.27
C LEU A 174 -4.41 -8.78 4.14
N MET A 175 -4.39 -8.02 3.04
CA MET A 175 -3.47 -8.29 1.95
C MET A 175 -2.01 -8.17 2.40
N TYR A 176 -1.65 -7.22 3.27
CA TYR A 176 -0.30 -7.17 3.82
C TYR A 176 0.01 -8.33 4.77
N CYS A 177 -0.95 -8.73 5.61
CA CYS A 177 -0.79 -9.86 6.52
C CYS A 177 -0.57 -11.17 5.77
N PHE A 178 -1.37 -11.44 4.74
CA PHE A 178 -1.40 -12.72 4.04
C PHE A 178 -0.36 -12.87 2.92
N THR A 179 0.18 -11.76 2.40
CA THR A 179 1.17 -11.81 1.30
C THR A 179 2.58 -11.47 1.76
N SER A 180 2.71 -10.96 2.98
CA SER A 180 3.91 -10.30 3.50
C SER A 180 4.36 -9.07 2.69
N ALA A 181 3.58 -8.55 1.74
CA ALA A 181 4.01 -7.52 0.80
C ALA A 181 4.64 -6.28 1.46
N ARG A 182 5.58 -5.62 0.76
CA ARG A 182 6.04 -4.28 1.17
C ARG A 182 4.98 -3.24 0.82
N THR A 183 4.94 -2.13 1.53
CA THR A 183 3.93 -1.07 1.29
C THR A 183 3.90 -0.57 -0.15
N GLY A 184 5.08 -0.42 -0.76
CA GLY A 184 5.21 -0.03 -2.16
C GLY A 184 4.88 -1.12 -3.18
N GLU A 185 4.45 -2.32 -2.78
CA GLU A 185 4.05 -3.38 -3.71
C GLU A 185 2.53 -3.36 -3.94
N VAL A 186 1.77 -2.97 -2.90
CA VAL A 186 0.32 -2.82 -2.97
C VAL A 186 -0.08 -1.38 -3.27
N HIS A 187 0.52 -0.41 -2.57
CA HIS A 187 0.21 1.00 -2.68
C HIS A 187 1.29 1.76 -3.46
N GLU A 188 0.93 2.91 -4.00
CA GLU A 188 1.86 3.69 -4.81
C GLU A 188 2.99 4.29 -3.95
N SER A 189 4.21 3.85 -4.21
CA SER A 189 5.41 4.29 -3.49
C SER A 189 5.68 5.79 -3.68
N THR A 190 5.95 6.51 -2.59
CA THR A 190 6.40 7.92 -2.64
C THR A 190 7.69 8.08 -3.45
N ALA A 191 8.54 7.04 -3.44
CA ALA A 191 9.77 6.97 -4.22
C ALA A 191 9.54 7.10 -5.73
N ARG A 192 8.43 6.52 -6.21
CA ARG A 192 8.12 6.40 -7.63
C ARG A 192 7.21 7.55 -8.09
N ARG A 193 6.36 8.06 -7.19
CA ARG A 193 5.54 9.28 -7.40
C ARG A 193 6.33 10.54 -7.75
N ALA A 194 7.49 10.76 -7.12
CA ALA A 194 8.30 11.95 -7.36
C ALA A 194 8.93 11.94 -8.77
N ALA A 195 9.43 10.78 -9.23
CA ALA A 195 9.97 10.61 -10.58
C ALA A 195 8.89 10.79 -11.66
N ALA A 196 7.66 10.33 -11.42
CA ALA A 196 6.52 10.53 -12.31
C ALA A 196 6.06 11.99 -12.40
N ARG A 197 6.19 12.78 -11.32
CA ARG A 197 5.74 14.19 -11.26
C ARG A 197 6.78 15.19 -11.76
N CYS A 198 8.08 14.99 -11.47
CA CYS A 198 9.14 15.87 -11.99
C CYS A 198 9.20 15.93 -13.52
N LYS A 199 8.71 14.90 -14.23
CA LYS A 199 8.61 14.88 -15.70
C LYS A 199 7.39 15.63 -16.26
N LYS A 200 6.42 16.00 -15.42
CA LYS A 200 5.17 16.68 -15.81
C LYS A 200 5.27 18.21 -15.67
N ASP A 201 6.05 18.69 -14.69
CA ASP A 201 6.25 20.12 -14.42
C ASP A 201 7.41 20.74 -15.22
N ARG A 202 8.36 19.94 -15.72
CA ARG A 202 9.32 20.39 -16.74
C ARG A 202 8.65 20.24 -18.10
N GLY A 203 8.15 21.33 -18.67
CA GLY A 203 7.64 21.34 -20.04
C GLY A 203 8.62 20.65 -21.00
N ALA A 204 8.11 19.91 -21.98
CA ALA A 204 8.92 19.11 -22.92
C ALA A 204 9.89 19.93 -23.81
N GLY A 205 9.99 21.26 -23.61
CA GLY A 205 10.73 22.21 -24.44
C GLY A 205 12.18 22.49 -24.02
N ASP A 206 12.54 22.38 -22.73
CA ASP A 206 13.82 22.93 -22.22
C ASP A 206 14.89 21.88 -21.85
N MET A 207 14.80 20.65 -22.36
CA MET A 207 15.89 19.68 -22.20
C MET A 207 16.66 19.47 -23.50
N ASP A 208 17.97 19.73 -23.41
CA ASP A 208 19.00 19.50 -24.42
C ASP A 208 18.84 18.12 -25.09
N PRO A 209 18.79 18.05 -26.43
CA PRO A 209 18.69 16.81 -27.19
C PRO A 209 19.72 15.74 -26.82
N ALA A 210 20.91 16.13 -26.35
CA ALA A 210 21.96 15.18 -25.96
C ALA A 210 21.60 14.41 -24.67
N VAL A 211 20.83 15.00 -23.75
CA VAL A 211 20.41 14.37 -22.49
C VAL A 211 19.22 13.41 -22.70
N LYS A 212 18.48 13.56 -23.80
CA LYS A 212 17.34 12.68 -24.16
C LYS A 212 17.76 11.26 -24.57
N ALA A 213 19.00 11.05 -25.01
CA ALA A 213 19.47 9.75 -25.51
C ALA A 213 19.92 8.78 -24.40
N GLU A 214 20.34 9.27 -23.24
CA GLU A 214 20.87 8.42 -22.16
C GLU A 214 19.80 7.87 -21.20
N HIS A 215 18.61 8.47 -21.16
CA HIS A 215 17.52 8.03 -20.29
C HIS A 215 16.54 7.09 -21.01
N GLY A 216 17.04 5.90 -21.36
CA GLY A 216 16.23 4.80 -21.88
C GLY A 216 15.14 4.32 -20.91
N ASP A 217 13.98 3.96 -21.46
CA ASP A 217 12.80 3.30 -20.86
C ASP A 217 12.10 3.95 -19.65
N ASP A 218 12.71 4.92 -18.95
CA ASP A 218 12.14 5.52 -17.73
C ASP A 218 10.99 6.51 -17.99
N GLN A 219 10.66 6.83 -19.25
CA GLN A 219 9.49 7.67 -19.57
C GLN A 219 8.15 6.90 -19.50
N LYS A 220 8.14 5.57 -19.58
CA LYS A 220 6.89 4.77 -19.45
C LYS A 220 6.38 4.66 -18.01
N LEU A 221 7.24 4.85 -17.01
CA LEU A 221 6.89 4.78 -15.59
C LEU A 221 5.99 5.93 -15.11
N SER A 222 5.78 6.98 -15.92
CA SER A 222 5.06 8.19 -15.49
C SER A 222 3.54 8.15 -15.66
N ALA A 223 2.95 7.11 -16.27
CA ALA A 223 1.51 7.06 -16.58
C ALA A 223 0.72 5.88 -16.00
N GLU A 224 1.36 4.77 -15.61
CA GLU A 224 0.69 3.60 -15.03
C GLU A 224 0.92 3.58 -13.52
N ALA A 225 -0.16 3.52 -12.71
CA ALA A 225 -0.02 3.46 -11.26
C ALA A 225 0.77 2.20 -10.86
N LEU A 226 1.94 2.42 -10.25
CA LEU A 226 2.80 1.36 -9.73
C LEU A 226 2.27 0.88 -8.37
N ALA A 227 1.10 0.27 -8.40
CA ALA A 227 0.29 -0.21 -7.28
C ALA A 227 -0.53 -1.44 -7.71
N ALA A 228 -1.18 -2.13 -6.77
CA ALA A 228 -2.03 -3.27 -7.07
C ALA A 228 -3.28 -2.82 -7.87
N CYS A 229 -3.31 -3.16 -9.15
CA CYS A 229 -4.46 -3.05 -10.07
C CYS A 229 -5.19 -4.39 -10.26
N TYR A 230 -6.41 -4.35 -10.78
CA TYR A 230 -7.22 -5.54 -11.06
C TYR A 230 -6.52 -6.56 -11.96
N LYS A 231 -5.63 -6.13 -12.88
CA LYS A 231 -4.85 -7.02 -13.74
C LYS A 231 -3.92 -7.99 -13.01
N HIS A 232 -3.59 -7.72 -11.75
CA HIS A 232 -2.75 -8.60 -10.96
C HIS A 232 -3.56 -9.64 -10.18
N PHE A 233 -4.89 -9.63 -10.31
CA PHE A 233 -5.79 -10.57 -9.65
C PHE A 233 -6.43 -11.52 -10.66
N GLU A 234 -6.57 -12.77 -10.26
CA GLU A 234 -7.30 -13.80 -11.00
C GLU A 234 -8.31 -14.42 -10.04
N LEU A 235 -9.59 -14.44 -10.40
CA LEU A 235 -10.64 -15.05 -9.58
C LEU A 235 -11.17 -16.29 -10.30
N SER A 236 -11.42 -17.36 -9.56
CA SER A 236 -11.90 -18.61 -10.14
C SER A 236 -12.75 -19.40 -9.15
N ILE A 237 -13.63 -20.26 -9.65
CA ILE A 237 -14.31 -21.30 -8.88
C ILE A 237 -13.52 -22.59 -9.05
N GLN A 238 -13.14 -23.24 -7.94
CA GLN A 238 -12.29 -24.44 -7.94
C GLN A 238 -12.87 -25.53 -7.05
N TRP A 239 -12.58 -26.78 -7.43
CA TRP A 239 -12.80 -27.96 -6.59
C TRP A 239 -11.52 -28.27 -5.83
N VAL A 240 -11.52 -28.05 -4.51
CA VAL A 240 -10.36 -28.24 -3.65
C VAL A 240 -10.73 -29.23 -2.56
N GLU A 241 -10.07 -30.40 -2.55
CA GLU A 241 -10.30 -31.46 -1.56
C GLU A 241 -11.78 -31.90 -1.43
N GLY A 242 -12.58 -31.77 -2.50
CA GLY A 242 -14.01 -32.13 -2.52
C GLY A 242 -14.98 -30.96 -2.31
N GLU A 243 -14.47 -29.79 -1.95
CA GLU A 243 -15.26 -28.57 -1.72
C GLU A 243 -15.22 -27.66 -2.95
N VAL A 244 -16.37 -27.07 -3.31
CA VAL A 244 -16.45 -26.03 -4.36
C VAL A 244 -16.31 -24.66 -3.69
N MET A 245 -15.31 -23.89 -4.12
CA MET A 245 -15.01 -22.60 -3.47
C MET A 245 -14.47 -21.56 -4.44
N LEU A 246 -14.65 -20.29 -4.09
CA LEU A 246 -13.94 -19.19 -4.74
C LEU A 246 -12.46 -19.15 -4.32
N VAL A 247 -11.61 -18.95 -5.32
CA VAL A 247 -10.16 -18.79 -5.16
C VAL A 247 -9.72 -17.52 -5.88
N LEU A 248 -9.24 -16.55 -5.10
CA LEU A 248 -8.63 -15.33 -5.58
C LEU A 248 -7.11 -15.47 -5.54
N MET A 249 -6.45 -15.32 -6.68
CA MET A 249 -5.00 -15.22 -6.75
C MET A 249 -4.55 -13.78 -6.93
N TYR A 250 -3.44 -13.41 -6.30
CA TYR A 250 -2.78 -12.12 -6.44
C TYR A 250 -1.30 -12.30 -6.80
N GLY A 251 -0.90 -11.75 -7.94
CA GLY A 251 0.50 -11.68 -8.39
C GLY A 251 1.19 -10.39 -7.96
N ARG A 252 2.26 -10.50 -7.17
CA ARG A 252 3.03 -9.31 -6.74
C ARG A 252 4.04 -8.90 -7.80
N GLU A 253 3.60 -8.03 -8.70
CA GLU A 253 4.44 -7.53 -9.80
C GLU A 253 5.56 -6.60 -9.29
N TYR A 254 5.23 -5.63 -8.44
CA TYR A 254 6.16 -4.53 -8.10
C TYR A 254 7.12 -4.80 -6.95
N VAL A 255 7.55 -6.06 -6.75
CA VAL A 255 8.55 -6.43 -5.74
C VAL A 255 9.87 -5.68 -5.91
N LYS A 256 10.68 -5.59 -4.85
CA LYS A 256 11.98 -4.91 -4.92
C LYS A 256 12.86 -5.56 -6.01
N GLY A 257 13.27 -4.75 -6.99
CA GLY A 257 14.07 -5.21 -8.13
C GLY A 257 13.26 -5.91 -9.23
N TYR A 258 11.93 -5.74 -9.27
CA TYR A 258 11.05 -6.43 -10.23
C TYR A 258 11.46 -6.28 -11.69
N TRP A 259 11.98 -5.12 -12.10
CA TRP A 259 12.43 -4.87 -13.48
C TRP A 259 13.62 -5.74 -13.91
N ARG A 260 14.24 -6.47 -12.97
CA ARG A 260 15.31 -7.43 -13.22
C ARG A 260 14.87 -8.88 -12.99
N LYS A 261 13.63 -9.09 -12.56
CA LYS A 261 13.09 -10.41 -12.23
C LYS A 261 12.29 -10.93 -13.41
N LYS A 262 12.45 -12.22 -13.70
CA LYS A 262 11.56 -12.92 -14.63
C LYS A 262 10.19 -13.08 -13.99
N LYS A 263 9.14 -13.19 -14.82
CA LYS A 263 7.74 -13.27 -14.38
C LYS A 263 7.47 -14.41 -13.36
N TRP A 264 8.13 -15.55 -13.52
CA TRP A 264 7.97 -16.72 -12.62
C TRP A 264 8.66 -16.56 -11.26
N GLU A 265 9.63 -15.63 -11.14
CA GLU A 265 10.26 -15.29 -9.85
C GLU A 265 9.35 -14.42 -8.99
N LEU A 266 8.29 -13.86 -9.56
CA LEU A 266 7.36 -12.99 -8.86
C LEU A 266 6.43 -13.82 -7.96
N PRO A 267 6.24 -13.44 -6.69
CA PRO A 267 5.38 -14.17 -5.78
C PRO A 267 3.91 -14.12 -6.23
N LYS A 268 3.24 -15.27 -6.18
CA LYS A 268 1.79 -15.40 -6.32
C LYS A 268 1.22 -15.91 -5.00
N HIS A 269 0.08 -15.37 -4.59
CA HIS A 269 -0.62 -15.72 -3.36
C HIS A 269 -2.06 -16.06 -3.67
N ALA A 270 -2.60 -17.11 -3.04
CA ALA A 270 -3.99 -17.51 -3.18
C ALA A 270 -4.76 -17.23 -1.88
N PHE A 271 -6.00 -16.81 -2.03
CA PHE A 271 -6.98 -16.58 -0.96
C PHE A 271 -8.21 -17.41 -1.30
N TYR A 272 -8.69 -18.17 -0.32
CA TYR A 272 -9.78 -19.12 -0.49
C TYR A 272 -10.99 -18.66 0.31
N GLU A 273 -12.17 -19.02 -0.17
CA GLU A 273 -13.44 -18.78 0.52
C GLU A 273 -13.61 -19.61 1.78
N ILE A 274 -13.24 -20.90 1.72
CA ILE A 274 -13.44 -21.88 2.79
C ILE A 274 -12.08 -22.23 3.38
N TYR A 275 -11.89 -21.92 4.66
CA TYR A 275 -10.70 -22.31 5.43
C TYR A 275 -10.96 -23.59 6.21
N LYS A 276 -9.93 -24.41 6.45
CA LYS A 276 -10.01 -25.65 7.26
C LYS A 276 -10.46 -25.40 8.71
N GLN A 277 -10.34 -24.18 9.21
CA GLN A 277 -10.80 -23.77 10.53
C GLN A 277 -11.81 -22.63 10.39
N LYS A 278 -12.87 -22.68 11.18
CA LYS A 278 -13.85 -21.59 11.22
C LYS A 278 -13.19 -20.31 11.76
N THR A 279 -13.17 -19.29 10.91
CA THR A 279 -12.61 -17.97 11.24
C THR A 279 -13.73 -16.91 11.19
N PRO A 280 -13.60 -15.80 11.94
CA PRO A 280 -14.50 -14.67 11.80
C PRO A 280 -14.54 -14.14 10.36
N LEU A 281 -15.70 -13.72 9.86
CA LEU A 281 -15.81 -13.13 8.52
C LEU A 281 -14.87 -11.93 8.33
N LEU A 282 -14.63 -11.14 9.37
CA LEU A 282 -13.77 -9.94 9.32
C LEU A 282 -12.33 -10.23 8.91
N VAL A 283 -11.81 -11.46 9.07
CA VAL A 283 -10.45 -11.83 8.62
C VAL A 283 -10.42 -12.46 7.24
N SER A 284 -11.57 -12.66 6.59
CA SER A 284 -11.61 -13.11 5.20
C SER A 284 -11.32 -11.96 4.25
N LEU A 285 -10.32 -12.09 3.38
CA LEU A 285 -10.02 -11.06 2.37
C LEU A 285 -11.19 -10.88 1.40
N LEU A 286 -11.88 -11.97 1.05
CA LEU A 286 -12.94 -11.99 0.05
C LEU A 286 -14.16 -11.16 0.45
N VAL A 287 -14.42 -10.99 1.77
CA VAL A 287 -15.54 -10.16 2.26
C VAL A 287 -15.37 -8.68 1.90
N TYR A 288 -14.14 -8.24 1.62
CA TYR A 288 -13.84 -6.86 1.24
C TYR A 288 -13.53 -6.72 -0.25
N PHE A 289 -12.77 -7.67 -0.81
CA PHE A 289 -12.35 -7.61 -2.21
C PHE A 289 -13.52 -7.80 -3.17
N LEU A 290 -14.37 -8.83 -2.97
CA LEU A 290 -15.46 -9.15 -3.91
C LEU A 290 -16.46 -7.99 -4.02
N PRO A 291 -16.97 -7.41 -2.91
CA PRO A 291 -17.87 -6.26 -2.99
C PRO A 291 -17.25 -5.03 -3.64
N SER A 292 -15.97 -4.76 -3.37
CA SER A 292 -15.26 -3.62 -3.97
C SER A 292 -15.07 -3.80 -5.48
N ALA A 293 -14.74 -5.02 -5.93
CA ALA A 293 -14.60 -5.36 -7.34
C ALA A 293 -15.96 -5.34 -8.07
N SER A 294 -17.01 -5.88 -7.44
CA SER A 294 -18.37 -5.84 -7.97
C SER A 294 -18.88 -4.41 -8.09
N ALA A 295 -18.64 -3.55 -7.08
CA ALA A 295 -19.00 -2.14 -7.12
C ALA A 295 -18.34 -1.35 -8.25
N ASP A 296 -17.19 -1.82 -8.74
CA ASP A 296 -16.49 -1.26 -9.90
C ASP A 296 -16.90 -1.87 -11.24
N ASN A 297 -17.84 -2.81 -11.25
CA ASN A 297 -18.19 -3.64 -12.41
C ASN A 297 -16.94 -4.33 -13.00
N ALA A 298 -16.08 -4.82 -12.10
CA ALA A 298 -14.83 -5.49 -12.48
C ALA A 298 -15.06 -6.90 -13.02
N PHE A 299 -16.18 -7.55 -12.70
CA PHE A 299 -16.55 -8.86 -13.24
C PHE A 299 -17.40 -8.69 -14.51
N CYS A 300 -17.05 -9.38 -15.59
CA CYS A 300 -17.75 -9.25 -16.88
C CYS A 300 -19.18 -9.79 -16.84
N ASP A 301 -19.36 -10.92 -16.17
CA ASP A 301 -20.55 -11.77 -16.29
C ASP A 301 -21.49 -11.67 -15.09
N TYR A 302 -21.12 -10.87 -14.07
CA TYR A 302 -21.85 -10.75 -12.80
C TYR A 302 -21.94 -9.26 -12.40
N GLN A 303 -23.16 -8.78 -12.14
CA GLN A 303 -23.43 -7.39 -11.75
C GLN A 303 -23.39 -7.17 -10.23
N SER A 304 -23.47 -8.25 -9.46
CA SER A 304 -23.41 -8.25 -8.00
C SER A 304 -22.58 -9.41 -7.46
N VAL A 305 -22.17 -9.31 -6.20
CA VAL A 305 -21.48 -10.44 -5.53
C VAL A 305 -22.44 -11.62 -5.33
N ASP A 306 -23.73 -11.37 -5.11
CA ASP A 306 -24.71 -12.45 -4.94
C ASP A 306 -24.88 -13.27 -6.22
N GLU A 307 -24.94 -12.64 -7.40
CA GLU A 307 -25.00 -13.36 -8.68
C GLU A 307 -23.78 -14.27 -8.87
N LEU A 308 -22.59 -13.82 -8.44
CA LEU A 308 -21.38 -14.64 -8.47
C LEU A 308 -21.49 -15.84 -7.52
N LEU A 309 -21.97 -15.64 -6.30
CA LEU A 309 -22.15 -16.73 -5.33
C LEU A 309 -23.25 -17.71 -5.73
N ASP A 310 -24.31 -17.24 -6.39
CA ASP A 310 -25.37 -18.10 -6.93
C ASP A 310 -24.83 -19.06 -8.00
N GLU A 311 -23.87 -18.63 -8.82
CA GLU A 311 -23.21 -19.53 -9.76
C GLU A 311 -22.32 -20.55 -9.04
N VAL A 312 -21.63 -20.17 -7.95
CA VAL A 312 -20.88 -21.11 -7.11
C VAL A 312 -21.80 -22.19 -6.56
N ASP A 313 -22.94 -21.79 -5.97
CA ASP A 313 -23.94 -22.72 -5.42
C ASP A 313 -24.55 -23.62 -6.50
N ARG A 314 -24.76 -23.07 -7.70
CA ARG A 314 -25.27 -23.84 -8.85
C ARG A 314 -24.29 -24.93 -9.26
N LEU A 315 -23.00 -24.60 -9.34
CA LEU A 315 -21.94 -25.54 -9.71
C LEU A 315 -21.71 -26.61 -8.64
N GLU A 316 -21.82 -26.25 -7.36
CA GLU A 316 -21.76 -27.20 -6.24
C GLU A 316 -22.92 -28.22 -6.32
N LYS A 317 -24.16 -27.75 -6.53
CA LYS A 317 -25.35 -28.60 -6.65
C LYS A 317 -25.34 -29.50 -7.89
N TRP A 318 -24.75 -29.04 -8.98
CA TRP A 318 -24.72 -29.80 -10.23
C TRP A 318 -23.97 -31.13 -10.07
N GLY A 319 -23.01 -31.24 -9.14
CA GLY A 319 -22.39 -32.50 -8.69
C GLY A 319 -21.69 -33.35 -9.77
N GLY A 320 -21.67 -32.89 -11.03
CA GLY A 320 -21.46 -33.71 -12.21
C GLY A 320 -20.02 -33.93 -12.65
N MET A 321 -19.00 -33.54 -11.87
CA MET A 321 -17.62 -33.61 -12.36
C MET A 321 -16.58 -33.85 -11.27
N LYS A 322 -15.95 -35.04 -11.31
CA LYS A 322 -14.92 -35.50 -10.37
C LYS A 322 -13.48 -35.15 -10.79
N SER A 323 -13.29 -34.39 -11.87
CA SER A 323 -11.95 -33.98 -12.36
C SER A 323 -11.77 -32.47 -12.20
N ALA A 324 -10.70 -32.07 -11.50
CA ALA A 324 -10.29 -30.71 -11.19
C ALA A 324 -10.47 -29.73 -12.37
N ARG A 325 -11.61 -29.03 -12.42
CA ARG A 325 -11.80 -27.88 -13.31
C ARG A 325 -11.63 -26.59 -12.53
N VAL A 326 -10.87 -25.67 -13.09
CA VAL A 326 -10.81 -24.28 -12.65
C VAL A 326 -11.75 -23.51 -13.57
N VAL A 327 -12.78 -22.86 -13.03
CA VAL A 327 -13.69 -22.00 -13.79
C VAL A 327 -13.26 -20.55 -13.56
N PRO A 328 -12.51 -19.92 -14.48
CA PRO A 328 -12.03 -18.56 -14.30
C PRO A 328 -13.17 -17.54 -14.46
N ILE A 329 -13.24 -16.59 -13.53
CA ILE A 329 -14.13 -15.43 -13.61
C ILE A 329 -13.42 -14.33 -14.40
N ARG A 330 -14.05 -13.89 -15.49
CA ARG A 330 -13.45 -12.91 -16.40
C ARG A 330 -13.58 -11.51 -15.82
N PHE A 331 -12.45 -10.81 -15.76
CA PHE A 331 -12.42 -9.39 -15.41
C PHE A 331 -12.67 -8.49 -16.62
N ASN A 332 -13.34 -7.36 -16.38
CA ASN A 332 -13.63 -6.35 -17.36
C ASN A 332 -12.34 -5.65 -17.80
N LYS A 333 -12.00 -5.79 -19.09
CA LYS A 333 -10.78 -5.22 -19.68
C LYS A 333 -10.68 -3.70 -19.53
N ALA A 334 -11.79 -2.99 -19.35
CA ALA A 334 -11.82 -1.55 -19.17
C ALA A 334 -11.21 -1.10 -17.82
N VAL A 335 -11.22 -1.96 -16.80
CA VAL A 335 -10.81 -1.61 -15.43
C VAL A 335 -9.51 -2.30 -14.99
N MET A 336 -8.92 -3.14 -15.84
CA MET A 336 -7.74 -3.98 -15.51
C MET A 336 -6.53 -3.16 -15.04
N ASP A 337 -6.28 -2.01 -15.67
CA ASP A 337 -5.17 -1.12 -15.30
C ASP A 337 -5.53 -0.16 -14.15
N THR A 338 -6.77 -0.17 -13.66
CA THR A 338 -7.22 0.66 -12.55
C THR A 338 -6.71 0.09 -11.22
N PRO A 339 -6.09 0.93 -10.36
CA PRO A 339 -5.71 0.52 -9.01
C PRO A 339 -6.93 0.09 -8.19
N VAL A 340 -6.79 -1.02 -7.45
CA VAL A 340 -7.81 -1.49 -6.50
C VAL A 340 -7.99 -0.45 -5.39
N PHE A 341 -6.88 0.08 -4.87
CA PHE A 341 -6.88 1.12 -3.84
C PHE A 341 -6.62 2.49 -4.46
N ARG A 342 -7.66 3.32 -4.52
CA ARG A 342 -7.61 4.66 -5.14
C ARG A 342 -7.46 5.79 -4.11
N PRO A 343 -7.01 7.00 -4.53
CA PRO A 343 -7.05 8.19 -3.69
C PRO A 343 -8.44 8.45 -3.09
N TYR A 344 -8.49 9.08 -1.91
CA TYR A 344 -9.75 9.30 -1.18
C TYR A 344 -10.78 10.14 -1.93
N ASN A 345 -10.35 10.98 -2.87
CA ASN A 345 -11.20 11.79 -3.74
C ASN A 345 -11.58 11.08 -5.05
N GLU A 346 -11.03 9.90 -5.32
CA GLU A 346 -11.17 9.14 -6.57
C GLU A 346 -11.67 7.71 -6.31
N LEU A 347 -12.48 7.55 -5.26
CA LEU A 347 -12.98 6.23 -4.84
C LEU A 347 -14.01 5.65 -5.81
N CYS A 348 -14.69 6.48 -6.60
CA CYS A 348 -15.53 6.00 -7.69
C CYS A 348 -14.68 5.68 -8.90
N ILE A 349 -14.99 4.61 -9.63
CA ILE A 349 -14.23 4.27 -10.83
C ILE A 349 -14.39 5.34 -11.92
N SER A 350 -15.57 5.97 -12.01
CA SER A 350 -15.85 7.04 -12.97
C SER A 350 -15.05 8.32 -12.71
N SER A 351 -14.62 8.55 -11.47
CA SER A 351 -13.77 9.69 -11.09
C SER A 351 -12.28 9.34 -11.00
N SER A 352 -11.90 8.10 -11.34
CA SER A 352 -10.51 7.66 -11.25
C SER A 352 -9.64 8.29 -12.33
N THR A 353 -8.52 8.88 -11.92
CA THR A 353 -7.46 9.34 -12.82
C THR A 353 -6.47 8.24 -13.21
N GLY A 354 -6.72 7.00 -12.78
CA GLY A 354 -5.77 5.89 -12.89
C GLY A 354 -4.66 5.92 -11.84
N THR A 355 -4.69 6.85 -10.88
CA THR A 355 -3.68 6.94 -9.82
C THR A 355 -3.99 6.01 -8.64
N GLY A 356 -2.94 5.52 -7.98
CA GLY A 356 -3.05 4.63 -6.83
C GLY A 356 -3.00 5.39 -5.51
N ARG A 357 -3.60 4.83 -4.46
CA ARG A 357 -3.45 5.35 -3.10
C ARG A 357 -1.98 5.28 -2.69
N GLY A 358 -1.48 6.38 -2.14
CA GLY A 358 -0.09 6.47 -1.72
C GLY A 358 0.25 5.59 -0.51
N ALA A 359 1.40 4.90 -0.54
CA ALA A 359 1.89 4.06 0.56
C ALA A 359 2.00 4.79 1.91
N ASP A 360 2.44 6.05 1.90
CA ASP A 360 2.47 6.91 3.10
C ASP A 360 1.07 7.27 3.63
N ALA A 361 0.10 7.47 2.72
CA ALA A 361 -1.28 7.75 3.11
C ALA A 361 -1.91 6.54 3.81
N PHE A 362 -1.70 5.33 3.27
CA PHE A 362 -2.11 4.09 3.95
C PHE A 362 -1.41 3.93 5.30
N GLY A 363 -0.08 4.08 5.35
CA GLY A 363 0.69 3.95 6.60
C GLY A 363 0.22 4.91 7.69
N LYS A 364 -0.16 6.15 7.33
CA LYS A 364 -0.75 7.12 8.26
C LYS A 364 -2.14 6.69 8.74
N SER A 365 -2.99 6.15 7.86
CA SER A 365 -4.32 5.63 8.24
C SER A 365 -4.22 4.41 9.15
N PHE A 366 -3.31 3.47 8.85
CA PHE A 366 -3.11 2.28 9.66
C PHE A 366 -2.55 2.61 11.05
N ALA A 367 -1.58 3.52 11.13
CA ALA A 367 -1.10 4.05 12.41
C ALA A 367 -2.16 4.87 13.16
N ALA A 368 -3.06 5.56 12.44
CA ALA A 368 -4.16 6.27 13.09
C ALA A 368 -5.20 5.31 13.67
N LEU A 369 -5.45 4.17 13.01
CA LEU A 369 -6.34 3.12 13.52
C LEU A 369 -5.84 2.60 14.87
N SER A 370 -4.56 2.24 14.96
CA SER A 370 -3.98 1.72 16.21
C SER A 370 -4.06 2.73 17.37
N ARG A 371 -3.85 4.02 17.10
CA ARG A 371 -3.99 5.06 18.13
C ARG A 371 -5.42 5.17 18.65
N ARG A 372 -6.43 5.08 17.77
CA ARG A 372 -7.83 5.10 18.17
C ARG A 372 -8.26 3.84 18.93
N MET A 373 -7.58 2.72 18.69
CA MET A 373 -7.78 1.50 19.48
C MET A 373 -7.15 1.56 20.89
N GLY A 374 -6.40 2.61 21.22
CA GLY A 374 -5.67 2.66 22.49
C GLY A 374 -4.36 1.88 22.49
N SER A 375 -3.69 1.76 21.33
CA SER A 375 -2.31 1.26 21.25
C SER A 375 -1.31 2.41 21.43
N LEU A 376 -0.37 2.28 22.38
CA LEU A 376 0.73 3.25 22.56
C LEU A 376 1.71 3.27 21.37
N ARG A 377 1.80 2.14 20.67
CA ARG A 377 2.66 1.97 19.50
C ARG A 377 1.84 1.97 18.21
N ASN A 378 2.42 2.54 17.16
CA ASN A 378 1.77 2.62 15.87
C ASN A 378 1.82 1.27 15.14
N PHE A 379 0.69 0.85 14.56
CA PHE A 379 0.71 -0.29 13.65
C PHE A 379 1.48 0.05 12.38
N MET A 380 2.22 -0.94 11.88
CA MET A 380 3.07 -0.82 10.71
C MET A 380 2.96 -2.09 9.87
N VAL A 381 2.89 -1.94 8.55
CA VAL A 381 2.98 -3.08 7.61
C VAL A 381 4.22 -3.94 7.84
N ARG A 382 5.33 -3.31 8.26
CA ARG A 382 6.55 -4.03 8.62
C ARG A 382 6.33 -5.00 9.79
N ALA A 383 5.46 -4.67 10.75
CA ALA A 383 5.14 -5.56 11.87
C ALA A 383 4.29 -6.77 11.43
N CYS A 384 3.27 -6.56 10.58
CA CYS A 384 2.51 -7.66 9.94
C CYS A 384 3.46 -8.59 9.17
N ARG A 385 4.34 -8.00 8.36
CA ARG A 385 5.33 -8.73 7.57
C ARG A 385 6.30 -9.52 8.45
N ARG A 386 6.76 -8.96 9.57
CA ARG A 386 7.63 -9.68 10.51
C ARG A 386 6.93 -10.91 11.06
N TRP A 387 5.70 -10.78 11.53
CA TRP A 387 4.92 -11.92 12.01
C TRP A 387 4.80 -13.01 10.94
N ALA A 388 4.32 -12.65 9.75
CA ALA A 388 4.13 -13.60 8.66
C ALA A 388 5.42 -14.31 8.25
N LEU A 389 6.57 -13.62 8.25
CA LEU A 389 7.87 -14.22 7.89
C LEU A 389 8.45 -15.13 8.98
N ASN A 390 8.17 -14.88 10.26
CA ASN A 390 8.60 -15.78 11.33
C ASN A 390 7.74 -17.04 11.35
N GLU A 391 6.41 -16.93 11.22
CA GLU A 391 5.53 -18.09 11.04
C GLU A 391 5.86 -18.91 9.78
N ALA A 392 6.28 -18.24 8.70
CA ALA A 392 6.75 -18.95 7.51
C ALA A 392 8.08 -19.70 7.75
N GLY A 393 8.94 -19.17 8.63
CA GLY A 393 10.22 -19.78 8.98
C GLY A 393 10.10 -21.01 9.89
N SER A 394 9.06 -21.07 10.73
CA SER A 394 8.81 -22.22 11.59
C SER A 394 8.13 -23.39 10.87
N ARG A 395 7.35 -23.11 9.80
CA ARG A 395 6.52 -24.13 9.13
C ARG A 395 6.97 -24.53 7.72
N TYR A 396 7.80 -23.72 7.06
CA TYR A 396 8.18 -23.94 5.66
C TYR A 396 9.68 -23.79 5.44
N SER A 397 10.13 -24.27 4.27
CA SER A 397 11.54 -24.13 3.87
C SER A 397 11.96 -22.67 3.72
N GLU A 398 13.26 -22.41 3.90
CA GLU A 398 13.81 -21.07 3.74
C GLU A 398 13.56 -20.48 2.34
N VAL A 399 13.60 -21.32 1.31
CA VAL A 399 13.31 -20.93 -0.08
C VAL A 399 11.85 -20.49 -0.22
N ALA A 400 10.91 -21.24 0.36
CA ALA A 400 9.49 -20.86 0.37
C ALA A 400 9.30 -19.52 1.10
N ARG A 401 9.95 -19.32 2.25
CA ARG A 401 9.92 -18.05 2.98
C ARG A 401 10.51 -16.89 2.17
N GLN A 402 11.62 -17.10 1.45
CA GLN A 402 12.23 -16.06 0.61
C GLN A 402 11.33 -15.68 -0.58
N LYS A 403 10.69 -16.67 -1.21
CA LYS A 403 9.69 -16.42 -2.26
C LYS A 403 8.48 -15.69 -1.70
N PHE A 404 7.95 -16.13 -0.56
CA PHE A 404 6.89 -15.45 0.18
C PHE A 404 7.27 -13.99 0.49
N ALA A 405 8.51 -13.76 0.94
CA ALA A 405 9.05 -12.44 1.21
C ALA A 405 9.25 -11.58 -0.06
N GLY A 406 9.44 -12.18 -1.23
CA GLY A 406 10.00 -11.49 -2.40
C GLY A 406 11.41 -10.96 -2.09
N GLN A 407 12.27 -11.83 -1.57
CA GLN A 407 13.68 -11.56 -1.21
C GLN A 407 14.57 -12.56 -1.93
N ALA A 408 15.74 -12.11 -2.38
CA ALA A 408 16.75 -12.94 -3.04
C ALA A 408 18.01 -13.18 -2.18
N ASP A 409 18.09 -12.51 -1.03
CA ASP A 409 19.22 -12.56 -0.12
C ASP A 409 18.74 -13.15 1.21
N ARG A 410 19.45 -14.18 1.66
CA ARG A 410 19.14 -15.01 2.83
C ARG A 410 19.29 -14.23 4.13
N ASP A 411 20.29 -13.35 4.16
CA ASP A 411 20.69 -12.61 5.37
C ASP A 411 19.69 -11.50 5.73
N VAL A 412 18.86 -11.09 4.77
CA VAL A 412 17.86 -10.03 4.95
C VAL A 412 16.85 -10.39 6.03
N PHE A 413 16.44 -11.66 6.13
CA PHE A 413 15.52 -12.08 7.18
C PHE A 413 16.14 -11.90 8.57
N GLY A 414 17.30 -12.52 8.81
CA GLY A 414 17.98 -12.48 10.11
C GLY A 414 18.24 -11.04 10.57
N LYS A 415 18.69 -10.17 9.66
CA LYS A 415 19.05 -8.80 9.98
C LYS A 415 17.84 -7.88 10.28
N TYR A 416 16.74 -8.02 9.54
CA TYR A 416 15.66 -7.02 9.56
C TYR A 416 14.30 -7.52 10.06
N TYR A 417 14.09 -8.84 10.06
CA TYR A 417 12.77 -9.43 10.27
C TYR A 417 12.71 -10.52 11.34
N ALA A 418 13.81 -11.16 11.72
CA ALA A 418 13.83 -12.16 12.79
C ALA A 418 13.46 -11.54 14.14
N HIS A 419 12.74 -12.31 14.96
CA HIS A 419 12.46 -11.92 16.34
C HIS A 419 13.69 -12.23 17.23
N PRO A 420 14.08 -11.36 18.17
CA PRO A 420 15.20 -11.64 19.08
C PRO A 420 14.91 -12.78 20.09
N LEU A 421 13.64 -12.96 20.49
CA LEU A 421 13.16 -14.10 21.27
C LEU A 421 13.51 -15.43 20.59
N SER A 422 14.13 -16.34 21.36
CA SER A 422 14.32 -17.73 20.94
C SER A 422 12.97 -18.42 20.76
N GLU A 423 12.76 -19.06 19.61
CA GLU A 423 11.56 -19.86 19.34
C GLU A 423 11.66 -21.28 19.93
N ILE A 424 12.82 -21.64 20.47
CA ILE A 424 13.04 -22.93 21.13
C ILE A 424 12.44 -22.85 22.53
N ASP A 425 11.47 -23.72 22.81
CA ASP A 425 11.01 -24.01 24.16
C ASP A 425 12.11 -24.78 24.89
N GLY A 426 13.04 -24.03 25.48
CA GLY A 426 14.20 -24.55 26.18
C GLY A 426 13.82 -25.58 27.26
N PRO A 427 12.87 -25.27 28.17
CA PRO A 427 12.40 -26.24 29.16
C PRO A 427 11.85 -27.52 28.52
N ALA A 428 10.97 -27.42 27.53
CA ALA A 428 10.38 -28.62 26.92
C ALA A 428 11.43 -29.47 26.20
N THR A 429 12.34 -28.80 25.48
CA THR A 429 13.46 -29.44 24.76
C THR A 429 14.41 -30.14 25.74
N PHE A 430 14.76 -29.49 26.84
CA PHE A 430 15.67 -30.04 27.84
C PHE A 430 15.07 -31.23 28.59
N LEU A 431 13.77 -31.16 28.89
CA LEU A 431 13.05 -32.20 29.63
C LEU A 431 12.51 -33.33 28.73
N GLY A 432 12.60 -33.19 27.40
CA GLY A 432 12.05 -34.16 26.44
C GLY A 432 10.53 -34.22 26.46
N ILE A 433 9.85 -33.13 26.82
CA ILE A 433 8.39 -33.02 26.88
C ILE A 433 7.83 -32.21 25.71
N GLU A 434 6.50 -32.22 25.55
CA GLU A 434 5.82 -31.46 24.51
C GLU A 434 6.01 -29.94 24.70
N SER A 435 6.31 -29.24 23.60
CA SER A 435 6.52 -27.79 23.61
C SER A 435 5.20 -27.03 23.70
N ARG A 436 5.20 -25.94 24.48
CA ARG A 436 4.08 -24.99 24.57
C ARG A 436 4.38 -23.72 23.79
N GLU A 437 3.99 -23.64 22.52
CA GLU A 437 4.33 -22.47 21.69
C GLU A 437 3.52 -21.19 21.97
N GLU A 438 2.40 -21.28 22.69
CA GLU A 438 1.47 -20.15 22.89
C GLU A 438 2.12 -18.96 23.58
N HIS A 439 2.85 -19.22 24.67
CA HIS A 439 3.53 -18.16 25.41
C HIS A 439 4.62 -17.49 24.56
N ILE A 440 5.33 -18.24 23.70
CA ILE A 440 6.31 -17.70 22.75
C ILE A 440 5.62 -16.74 21.77
N LYS A 441 4.48 -17.14 21.21
CA LYS A 441 3.68 -16.30 20.30
C LYS A 441 3.15 -15.04 21.00
N ASN A 442 2.72 -15.15 22.26
CA ASN A 442 2.29 -14.00 23.07
C ASN A 442 3.43 -13.02 23.35
N LEU A 443 4.61 -13.52 23.70
CA LEU A 443 5.82 -12.71 23.93
C LEU A 443 6.24 -11.93 22.68
N ARG A 444 6.04 -12.47 21.46
CA ARG A 444 6.29 -11.72 20.21
C ARG A 444 5.39 -10.48 20.08
N SER A 445 4.16 -10.57 20.58
CA SER A 445 3.12 -9.55 20.43
C SER A 445 3.09 -8.54 21.59
N MET A 446 3.74 -8.85 22.72
CA MET A 446 3.77 -8.00 23.92
C MET A 446 4.22 -6.56 23.70
N ALA A 447 5.01 -6.31 22.65
CA ALA A 447 5.53 -4.98 22.35
C ALA A 447 4.41 -4.00 21.89
N ILE A 448 3.21 -4.51 21.58
CA ILE A 448 2.01 -3.70 21.36
C ILE A 448 1.22 -3.67 22.67
N TYR A 449 1.61 -2.75 23.56
CA TYR A 449 0.81 -2.48 24.74
C TYR A 449 -0.51 -1.80 24.35
N ARG A 450 -1.62 -2.41 24.76
CA ARG A 450 -2.97 -1.91 24.56
C ARG A 450 -3.55 -1.50 25.89
N ASN A 451 -4.16 -0.32 25.89
CA ASN A 451 -4.99 0.13 26.99
C ASN A 451 -6.21 0.83 26.37
N ALA A 452 -7.37 0.18 26.46
CA ALA A 452 -8.63 0.68 25.91
C ALA A 452 -9.07 2.01 26.57
N ASP A 453 -8.51 2.31 27.74
CA ASP A 453 -8.77 3.52 28.52
C ASP A 453 -7.82 4.67 28.17
N LEU A 454 -6.97 4.52 27.15
CA LEU A 454 -6.15 5.65 26.69
C LEU A 454 -7.02 6.74 26.08
N TRP A 455 -6.71 7.97 26.46
CA TRP A 455 -7.40 9.13 25.91
C TRP A 455 -7.01 9.33 24.46
N GLN A 456 -8.01 9.55 23.59
CA GLN A 456 -7.77 9.76 22.16
C GLN A 456 -7.49 11.23 21.80
N LEU A 457 -7.80 12.14 22.72
CA LEU A 457 -7.59 13.58 22.65
C LEU A 457 -7.08 14.06 24.01
N LEU A 458 -6.43 15.21 24.06
CA LEU A 458 -6.08 15.80 25.34
C LEU A 458 -7.36 16.11 26.12
N PRO A 459 -7.43 15.79 27.43
CA PRO A 459 -8.51 16.27 28.28
C PRO A 459 -8.58 17.80 28.25
N SER A 460 -9.75 18.36 28.53
CA SER A 460 -10.02 19.78 28.32
C SER A 460 -9.05 20.69 29.08
N ASN A 461 -8.56 20.28 30.25
CA ASN A 461 -7.55 21.04 31.01
C ASN A 461 -6.18 21.04 30.31
N LYS A 462 -5.72 19.88 29.82
CA LYS A 462 -4.47 19.73 29.09
C LYS A 462 -4.51 20.37 27.71
N GLU A 463 -5.67 20.36 27.06
CA GLU A 463 -5.91 21.10 25.84
C GLU A 463 -5.71 22.62 26.06
N LEU A 464 -6.23 23.16 27.17
CA LEU A 464 -6.04 24.56 27.53
C LEU A 464 -4.56 24.89 27.82
N GLU A 465 -3.86 24.03 28.56
CA GLU A 465 -2.41 24.15 28.77
C GLU A 465 -1.65 24.17 27.44
N PHE A 466 -1.97 23.24 26.53
CA PHE A 466 -1.35 23.14 25.21
C PHE A 466 -1.55 24.42 24.38
N GLN A 467 -2.77 24.96 24.37
CA GLN A 467 -3.09 26.19 23.63
C GLN A 467 -2.40 27.43 24.20
N LYS A 468 -2.05 27.45 25.49
CA LYS A 468 -1.36 28.57 26.15
C LYS A 468 0.16 28.56 25.93
N ARG A 469 0.75 27.49 25.39
CA ARG A 469 2.20 27.41 25.13
C ARG A 469 2.65 28.47 24.12
N GLY A 470 3.78 29.13 24.39
CA GLY A 470 4.30 30.22 23.56
C GLY A 470 4.60 29.80 22.11
N ASP A 471 5.10 28.58 21.90
CA ASP A 471 5.35 28.02 20.56
C ASP A 471 4.07 27.79 19.76
N ILE A 472 2.98 27.35 20.41
CA ILE A 472 1.67 27.18 19.77
C ILE A 472 1.03 28.52 19.45
N LEU A 473 1.10 29.50 20.35
CA LEU A 473 0.59 30.85 20.10
C LEU A 473 1.30 31.53 18.93
N ALA A 474 2.62 31.36 18.80
CA ALA A 474 3.39 31.85 17.66
C ALA A 474 2.96 31.18 16.35
N LEU A 475 2.76 29.85 16.35
CA LEU A 475 2.26 29.13 15.18
C LEU A 475 0.86 29.58 14.77
N ASP A 476 -0.06 29.74 15.73
CA ASP A 476 -1.43 30.19 15.45
C ASP A 476 -1.43 31.62 14.86
N THR A 477 -0.58 32.50 15.39
CA THR A 477 -0.41 33.87 14.86
C THR A 477 0.08 33.84 13.42
N ALA A 478 1.14 33.07 13.13
CA ALA A 478 1.68 32.94 11.77
C ALA A 478 0.69 32.29 10.79
N ILE A 479 -0.13 31.32 11.24
CA ILE A 479 -1.19 30.71 10.41
C ILE A 479 -2.26 31.74 10.03
N ASN A 480 -2.64 32.61 10.97
CA ASN A 480 -3.64 33.66 10.76
C ASN A 480 -3.10 34.75 9.82
N GLU A 481 -1.87 35.21 10.03
CA GLU A 481 -1.21 36.18 9.14
C GLU A 481 -1.10 35.65 7.70
N LEU A 482 -0.72 34.38 7.52
CA LEU A 482 -0.74 33.74 6.20
C LEU A 482 -2.15 33.63 5.63
N GLY A 483 -3.17 33.40 6.46
CA GLY A 483 -4.57 33.39 6.05
C GLY A 483 -4.98 34.72 5.43
N SER A 484 -4.66 35.84 6.08
CA SER A 484 -4.91 37.18 5.56
C SER A 484 -4.16 37.44 4.25
N LYS A 485 -2.90 36.99 4.12
CA LYS A 485 -2.13 37.12 2.87
C LYS A 485 -2.70 36.30 1.72
N ILE A 486 -3.15 35.07 2.00
CA ILE A 486 -3.77 34.18 1.00
C ILE A 486 -5.05 34.80 0.42
N ALA A 487 -5.84 35.50 1.25
CA ALA A 487 -7.05 36.17 0.79
C ALA A 487 -6.77 37.30 -0.21
N MET A 488 -5.56 37.85 -0.23
CA MET A 488 -5.14 38.93 -1.12
C MET A 488 -4.29 38.45 -2.31
N ALA A 489 -3.71 37.25 -2.25
CA ALA A 489 -2.81 36.71 -3.26
C ALA A 489 -3.56 35.98 -4.39
N VAL A 490 -2.98 35.97 -5.60
CA VAL A 490 -3.56 35.29 -6.78
C VAL A 490 -2.48 34.46 -7.49
N GLY A 491 -2.87 33.34 -8.10
CA GLY A 491 -1.96 32.55 -8.95
C GLY A 491 -0.90 31.76 -8.18
N GLU A 492 0.36 31.82 -8.61
CA GLU A 492 1.46 31.02 -8.04
C GLU A 492 1.84 31.43 -6.62
N GLU A 493 1.78 32.72 -6.29
CA GLU A 493 2.06 33.22 -4.95
C GLU A 493 1.06 32.64 -3.94
N GLN A 494 -0.23 32.62 -4.30
CA GLN A 494 -1.29 32.02 -3.48
C GLN A 494 -1.01 30.54 -3.21
N ARG A 495 -0.53 29.80 -4.24
CA ARG A 495 -0.17 28.38 -4.12
C ARG A 495 0.99 28.16 -3.15
N GLU A 496 2.04 28.98 -3.20
CA GLU A 496 3.18 28.87 -2.27
C GLU A 496 2.77 29.24 -0.84
N LEU A 497 1.96 30.29 -0.65
CA LEU A 497 1.42 30.66 0.67
C LEU A 497 0.56 29.54 1.27
N HIS A 498 -0.27 28.87 0.45
CA HIS A 498 -1.01 27.68 0.89
C HIS A 498 -0.10 26.52 1.31
N LEU A 499 1.02 26.29 0.60
CA LEU A 499 2.01 25.28 0.98
C LEU A 499 2.68 25.63 2.31
N GLN A 500 3.05 26.89 2.53
CA GLN A 500 3.60 27.37 3.80
C GLN A 500 2.62 27.21 4.95
N GLN A 501 1.36 27.65 4.78
CA GLN A 501 0.31 27.49 5.79
C GLN A 501 0.10 26.01 6.14
N ARG A 502 0.14 25.12 5.15
CA ARG A 502 0.05 23.68 5.36
C ARG A 502 1.23 23.13 6.17
N ARG A 503 2.46 23.62 5.97
CA ARG A 503 3.64 23.24 6.77
C ARG A 503 3.45 23.63 8.24
N LEU A 504 3.01 24.86 8.52
CA LEU A 504 2.76 25.32 9.89
C LEU A 504 1.63 24.55 10.58
N ARG A 505 0.51 24.32 9.89
CA ARG A 505 -0.60 23.49 10.41
C ARG A 505 -0.16 22.06 10.71
N ASN A 506 0.68 21.47 9.86
CA ASN A 506 1.25 20.14 10.11
C ASN A 506 2.18 20.14 11.33
N ARG A 507 3.00 21.19 11.52
CA ARG A 507 3.87 21.32 12.69
C ARG A 507 3.07 21.45 13.99
N ARG A 508 2.03 22.28 14.01
CA ARG A 508 1.09 22.40 15.15
C ARG A 508 0.45 21.05 15.49
N ARG A 509 -0.03 20.31 14.47
CA ARG A 509 -0.60 18.97 14.65
C ARG A 509 0.41 17.95 15.19
N GLN A 510 1.68 18.06 14.78
CA GLN A 510 2.74 17.21 15.31
C GLN A 510 2.95 17.46 16.80
N LEU A 511 3.09 18.72 17.23
CA LEU A 511 3.23 19.09 18.63
C LEU A 511 2.04 18.62 19.48
N TYR A 512 0.83 18.72 18.93
CA TYR A 512 -0.37 18.17 19.58
C TYR A 512 -0.27 16.66 19.79
N THR A 513 0.18 15.94 18.76
CA THR A 513 0.34 14.48 18.81
C THR A 513 1.43 14.07 19.80
N GLU A 514 2.48 14.88 19.95
CA GLU A 514 3.53 14.69 20.94
C GLU A 514 2.97 14.89 22.36
N ALA A 515 2.30 16.02 22.62
CA ALA A 515 1.67 16.29 23.92
C ALA A 515 0.65 15.22 24.33
N LEU A 516 -0.16 14.73 23.38
CA LEU A 516 -1.09 13.63 23.64
C LEU A 516 -0.36 12.33 24.02
N ARG A 517 0.77 12.02 23.38
CA ARG A 517 1.54 10.83 23.72
C ARG A 517 2.17 10.95 25.10
N ASP A 518 2.75 12.10 25.41
CA ASP A 518 3.34 12.34 26.74
C ASP A 518 2.27 12.15 27.83
N PHE A 519 1.06 12.64 27.58
CA PHE A 519 -0.08 12.41 28.46
C PHE A 519 -0.46 10.92 28.56
N GLN A 520 -0.62 10.22 27.43
CA GLN A 520 -0.95 8.80 27.40
C GLN A 520 0.11 7.93 28.10
N GLU A 521 1.39 8.26 27.97
CA GLU A 521 2.50 7.54 28.62
C GLU A 521 2.52 7.75 30.13
N SER A 522 2.01 8.91 30.61
CA SER A 522 1.83 9.21 32.03
C SER A 522 0.63 8.51 32.69
N GLN A 523 -0.30 7.95 31.90
CA GLN A 523 -1.48 7.27 32.43
C GLN A 523 -1.09 5.97 33.19
N PRO A 524 -1.75 5.64 34.31
CA PRO A 524 -1.49 4.40 35.05
C PRO A 524 -1.69 3.16 34.19
N ARG A 525 -0.76 2.20 34.28
CA ARG A 525 -0.77 0.93 33.50
C ARG A 525 -1.41 -0.26 34.24
N LYS A 526 -1.99 -0.02 35.41
CA LYS A 526 -2.57 -1.08 36.25
C LYS A 526 -3.87 -1.60 35.66
N PHE A 527 -3.91 -2.91 35.41
CA PHE A 527 -5.11 -3.62 34.97
C PHE A 527 -6.12 -3.73 36.13
N GLY A 528 -7.40 -3.44 35.88
CA GLY A 528 -8.50 -3.75 36.81
C GLY A 528 -8.80 -2.74 37.93
N GLU A 529 -8.04 -1.64 38.10
CA GLU A 529 -8.46 -0.54 38.97
C GLU A 529 -9.46 0.37 38.21
N THR A 530 -10.70 -0.11 38.04
CA THR A 530 -11.83 0.68 37.53
C THR A 530 -12.23 1.75 38.54
N THR A 531 -11.50 2.88 38.52
CA THR A 531 -12.09 4.15 38.91
C THR A 531 -12.80 4.69 37.68
N SER A 532 -14.06 5.06 37.82
CA SER A 532 -15.04 5.56 36.82
C SER A 532 -14.61 6.81 36.01
N SER A 533 -13.32 7.16 36.03
CA SER A 533 -12.70 8.39 35.55
C SER A 533 -11.67 8.15 34.43
N ARG A 534 -11.56 6.93 33.88
CA ARG A 534 -10.37 6.54 33.09
C ARG A 534 -10.54 6.47 31.57
N THR A 535 -11.73 6.27 31.01
CA THR A 535 -11.96 6.25 29.55
C THR A 535 -12.39 7.61 29.04
N SER A 536 -12.06 7.97 27.79
CA SER A 536 -12.64 9.11 27.10
C SER A 536 -14.04 8.73 26.58
N PRO A 537 -15.15 9.07 27.28
CA PRO A 537 -16.48 8.57 26.91
C PRO A 537 -16.96 9.19 25.59
N SER A 538 -16.41 10.35 25.23
CA SER A 538 -16.74 11.06 23.99
C SER A 538 -16.47 10.25 22.73
N THR A 539 -15.46 9.39 22.71
CA THR A 539 -15.11 8.61 21.52
C THR A 539 -15.81 7.25 21.50
N SER A 540 -15.94 6.58 22.65
CA SER A 540 -16.65 5.31 22.77
C SER A 540 -18.16 5.45 22.51
N THR A 541 -18.76 6.55 22.96
CA THR A 541 -20.21 6.79 22.79
C THR A 541 -20.57 7.35 21.42
N TYR A 542 -19.65 8.04 20.72
CA TYR A 542 -19.95 8.69 19.44
C TYR A 542 -20.38 7.67 18.38
N PHE A 543 -19.68 6.53 18.31
CA PHE A 543 -20.01 5.50 17.34
C PHE A 543 -21.44 4.95 17.54
N ASN A 544 -21.89 4.82 18.79
CA ASN A 544 -23.23 4.34 19.12
C ASN A 544 -24.35 5.22 18.56
N TYR A 545 -24.11 6.53 18.41
CA TYR A 545 -25.08 7.44 17.79
C TYR A 545 -25.01 7.42 16.27
N ILE A 546 -23.80 7.44 15.68
CA ILE A 546 -23.69 7.47 14.21
C ILE A 546 -24.10 6.15 13.55
N ARG A 547 -23.92 5.00 14.23
CA ARG A 547 -24.33 3.70 13.66
C ARG A 547 -25.85 3.62 13.44
N ARG A 548 -26.66 4.39 14.19
CA ARG A 548 -28.12 4.46 14.04
C ARG A 548 -28.55 5.01 12.68
N VAL A 549 -27.70 5.80 12.01
CA VAL A 549 -27.97 6.38 10.67
C VAL A 549 -27.09 5.74 9.58
N MET A 550 -26.54 4.57 9.86
CA MET A 550 -25.70 3.81 8.92
C MET A 550 -26.09 2.32 8.97
N PRO A 551 -27.25 1.95 8.42
CA PRO A 551 -27.82 0.61 8.59
C PRO A 551 -26.88 -0.50 8.09
N GLU A 552 -26.23 -0.32 6.94
CA GLU A 552 -25.27 -1.29 6.40
C GLU A 552 -24.10 -1.50 7.35
N ARG A 553 -23.61 -0.42 7.96
CA ARG A 553 -22.51 -0.47 8.93
C ARG A 553 -22.95 -1.11 10.24
N ASP A 554 -24.17 -0.84 10.69
CA ASP A 554 -24.75 -1.47 11.88
C ASP A 554 -24.89 -2.98 11.71
N THR A 555 -25.36 -3.42 10.54
CA THR A 555 -25.43 -4.83 10.14
C THR A 555 -24.03 -5.46 10.12
N LEU A 556 -23.05 -4.82 9.47
CA LEU A 556 -21.68 -5.33 9.39
C LEU A 556 -21.02 -5.46 10.76
N ALA A 557 -21.24 -4.51 11.66
CA ALA A 557 -20.72 -4.58 13.03
C ALA A 557 -21.23 -5.80 13.83
N LYS A 558 -22.41 -6.33 13.47
CA LYS A 558 -22.99 -7.53 14.10
C LYS A 558 -22.48 -8.81 13.45
N ILE A 559 -22.37 -8.81 12.12
CA ILE A 559 -22.11 -10.03 11.34
C ILE A 559 -20.62 -10.34 11.19
N LEU A 560 -19.79 -9.33 10.92
CA LEU A 560 -18.37 -9.53 10.62
C LEU A 560 -17.57 -10.29 11.72
N PRO A 561 -17.86 -10.12 13.03
CA PRO A 561 -17.22 -10.92 14.09
C PRO A 561 -17.64 -12.40 14.14
N MET A 562 -18.74 -12.78 13.48
CA MET A 562 -19.26 -14.15 13.53
C MET A 562 -18.35 -15.13 12.78
N LYS A 563 -18.19 -16.33 13.33
CA LYS A 563 -17.46 -17.46 12.71
C LYS A 563 -18.38 -18.27 11.80
N VAL A 564 -18.79 -17.66 10.69
CA VAL A 564 -19.67 -18.25 9.67
C VAL A 564 -19.01 -18.21 8.30
N GLU A 565 -19.50 -19.05 7.37
CA GLU A 565 -18.98 -19.11 6.00
C GLU A 565 -19.51 -17.96 5.13
N LEU A 566 -18.79 -17.65 4.05
CA LEU A 566 -19.12 -16.52 3.18
C LEU A 566 -20.47 -16.69 2.47
N ARG A 567 -20.83 -17.92 2.07
CA ARG A 567 -22.09 -18.26 1.39
C ARG A 567 -23.28 -18.44 2.32
N SER A 568 -23.08 -18.41 3.64
CA SER A 568 -24.17 -18.46 4.62
C SER A 568 -25.13 -17.26 4.45
N PRO A 569 -26.38 -17.32 4.96
CA PRO A 569 -27.30 -16.20 4.90
C PRO A 569 -26.71 -14.90 5.48
N GLN A 570 -26.01 -15.00 6.61
CA GLN A 570 -25.30 -13.90 7.25
C GLN A 570 -24.11 -13.43 6.40
N GLY A 571 -23.32 -14.34 5.83
CA GLY A 571 -22.21 -14.00 4.95
C GLY A 571 -22.64 -13.23 3.71
N ARG A 572 -23.72 -13.67 3.05
CA ARG A 572 -24.33 -12.97 1.91
C ARG A 572 -24.90 -11.61 2.30
N GLU A 573 -25.53 -11.50 3.47
CA GLU A 573 -25.99 -10.21 4.01
C GLU A 573 -24.82 -9.24 4.24
N ALA A 574 -23.70 -9.71 4.77
CA ALA A 574 -22.49 -8.91 4.92
C ALA A 574 -21.93 -8.45 3.56
N LEU A 575 -21.89 -9.32 2.56
CA LEU A 575 -21.42 -8.97 1.22
C LEU A 575 -22.30 -7.91 0.54
N ARG A 576 -23.64 -8.03 0.65
CA ARG A 576 -24.58 -7.00 0.16
C ARG A 576 -24.37 -5.66 0.85
N ALA A 577 -24.28 -5.67 2.19
CA ALA A 577 -24.04 -4.45 2.96
C ALA A 577 -22.70 -3.79 2.57
N MET A 578 -21.65 -4.58 2.37
CA MET A 578 -20.35 -4.08 1.88
C MET A 578 -20.41 -3.49 0.48
N GLU A 579 -21.09 -4.15 -0.43
CA GLU A 579 -21.23 -3.69 -1.82
C GLU A 579 -22.02 -2.39 -1.87
N ALA A 580 -23.07 -2.27 -1.06
CA ALA A 580 -23.84 -1.05 -0.88
C ALA A 580 -22.95 0.10 -0.37
N LEU A 581 -22.14 -0.12 0.67
CA LEU A 581 -21.20 0.89 1.18
C LEU A 581 -20.19 1.36 0.13
N CYS A 582 -19.80 0.49 -0.81
CA CYS A 582 -18.89 0.83 -1.90
C CYS A 582 -19.56 1.68 -2.99
N LYS A 583 -20.87 1.52 -3.21
CA LYS A 583 -21.66 2.22 -4.26
C LYS A 583 -22.34 3.51 -3.76
N GLN A 584 -22.71 3.59 -2.48
CA GLN A 584 -23.54 4.67 -1.94
C GLN A 584 -22.85 6.04 -1.96
N ASP A 585 -23.63 7.08 -2.32
CA ASP A 585 -23.32 8.47 -1.99
C ASP A 585 -23.77 8.72 -0.56
N CYS A 586 -22.81 8.80 0.35
CA CYS A 586 -23.07 8.99 1.76
C CYS A 586 -22.58 10.36 2.24
N ARG A 587 -22.74 11.41 1.41
CA ARG A 587 -22.47 12.80 1.81
C ARG A 587 -23.44 13.31 2.88
N ILE A 588 -24.66 12.77 2.93
CA ILE A 588 -25.67 13.11 3.92
C ILE A 588 -26.23 11.85 4.58
N ALA A 589 -26.26 11.81 5.90
CA ALA A 589 -26.80 10.68 6.68
C ALA A 589 -28.13 11.06 7.32
N TYR A 590 -29.21 10.95 6.54
CA TYR A 590 -30.55 11.20 7.06
C TYR A 590 -30.96 10.11 8.07
N ARG A 591 -31.76 10.52 9.04
CA ARG A 591 -32.54 9.61 9.88
C ARG A 591 -33.74 9.08 9.10
N THR A 592 -34.20 7.88 9.44
CA THR A 592 -35.34 7.24 8.78
C THR A 592 -36.60 8.10 8.90
N SER A 593 -36.78 8.75 10.06
CA SER A 593 -37.89 9.69 10.33
C SER A 593 -37.81 11.04 9.59
N LEU A 594 -36.67 11.33 8.93
CA LEU A 594 -36.33 12.61 8.29
C LEU A 594 -35.71 12.42 6.89
N GLN A 595 -35.95 11.29 6.23
CA GLN A 595 -35.40 11.01 4.92
C GLN A 595 -36.26 11.61 3.79
N PRO A 596 -35.65 12.10 2.69
CA PRO A 596 -36.41 12.48 1.50
C PRO A 596 -37.04 11.25 0.83
N ILE A 597 -38.19 11.44 0.19
CA ILE A 597 -38.91 10.41 -0.57
C ILE A 597 -38.61 10.66 -2.06
N ASP A 598 -37.94 9.72 -2.73
CA ASP A 598 -37.53 9.83 -4.14
C ASP A 598 -36.78 11.14 -4.45
N GLY A 599 -35.88 11.54 -3.55
CA GLY A 599 -35.09 12.78 -3.67
C GLY A 599 -35.89 14.07 -3.39
N LYS A 600 -37.16 13.98 -3.01
CA LYS A 600 -38.04 15.11 -2.72
C LYS A 600 -38.41 15.17 -1.25
N CYS A 601 -38.70 16.38 -0.77
CA CYS A 601 -39.38 16.59 0.50
C CYS A 601 -40.88 16.29 0.35
N ILE A 602 -41.59 16.06 1.45
CA ILE A 602 -43.06 15.90 1.47
C ILE A 602 -43.81 17.12 0.92
N CYS A 603 -43.18 18.30 0.91
CA CYS A 603 -43.72 19.49 0.22
C CYS A 603 -43.55 19.45 -1.31
N LYS A 604 -43.13 18.30 -1.87
CA LYS A 604 -42.85 18.02 -3.29
C LYS A 604 -41.66 18.77 -3.89
N LYS A 605 -40.97 19.62 -3.11
CA LYS A 605 -39.74 20.29 -3.56
C LYS A 605 -38.58 19.30 -3.60
N GLN A 606 -37.77 19.40 -4.65
CA GLN A 606 -36.52 18.64 -4.77
C GLN A 606 -35.54 19.06 -3.66
N ILE A 607 -34.90 18.08 -3.01
CA ILE A 607 -34.03 18.34 -1.86
C ILE A 607 -32.68 18.95 -2.26
N ASP A 608 -32.27 18.70 -3.50
CA ASP A 608 -31.03 19.20 -4.09
C ASP A 608 -30.99 20.72 -4.25
N LYS A 609 -32.16 21.38 -4.31
CA LYS A 609 -32.31 22.85 -4.31
C LYS A 609 -31.72 23.51 -3.06
N TYR A 610 -31.60 22.77 -1.96
CA TYR A 610 -31.03 23.28 -0.71
C TYR A 610 -29.57 22.85 -0.59
N PHE A 611 -28.74 23.75 -0.06
CA PHE A 611 -27.36 23.43 0.32
C PHE A 611 -27.33 22.20 1.24
N PRO A 612 -26.35 21.27 1.10
CA PRO A 612 -26.31 20.01 1.84
C PRO A 612 -26.59 20.15 3.35
N HIS A 613 -25.98 21.15 4.01
CA HIS A 613 -26.12 21.41 5.44
C HIS A 613 -27.49 21.97 5.87
N ARG A 614 -28.32 22.45 4.93
CA ARG A 614 -29.67 23.00 5.19
C ARG A 614 -30.80 22.04 4.84
N ARG A 615 -30.50 20.94 4.14
CA ARG A 615 -31.52 19.99 3.66
C ARG A 615 -32.32 19.38 4.81
N TRP A 616 -31.64 18.95 5.88
CA TRP A 616 -32.31 18.36 7.04
C TRP A 616 -33.22 19.38 7.74
N THR A 617 -32.83 20.66 7.81
CA THR A 617 -33.63 21.71 8.45
C THR A 617 -34.94 21.92 7.70
N HIS A 618 -34.88 21.89 6.36
CA HIS A 618 -36.08 21.95 5.54
C HIS A 618 -36.99 20.73 5.75
N LEU A 619 -36.41 19.52 5.75
CA LEU A 619 -37.16 18.28 5.99
C LEU A 619 -37.84 18.34 7.36
N TYR A 620 -37.10 18.64 8.42
CA TYR A 620 -37.64 18.75 9.78
C TYR A 620 -38.86 19.66 9.84
N ARG A 621 -38.74 20.91 9.37
CA ARG A 621 -39.83 21.91 9.42
C ARG A 621 -41.04 21.46 8.63
N CYS A 622 -40.85 20.83 7.47
CA CYS A 622 -41.97 20.30 6.69
C CYS A 622 -42.65 19.12 7.38
N TYR A 623 -41.89 18.14 7.88
CA TYR A 623 -42.43 16.99 8.60
C TYR A 623 -43.17 17.41 9.88
N GLU A 624 -42.59 18.31 10.65
CA GLU A 624 -43.21 18.92 11.83
C GLU A 624 -44.57 19.55 11.48
N GLU A 625 -44.59 20.42 10.46
CA GLU A 625 -45.83 21.10 10.03
C GLU A 625 -46.89 20.12 9.54
N HIS A 626 -46.48 19.11 8.76
CA HIS A 626 -47.37 18.09 8.25
C HIS A 626 -47.99 17.24 9.37
N ILE A 627 -47.17 16.78 10.31
CA ILE A 627 -47.58 15.94 11.44
C ILE A 627 -48.47 16.73 12.39
N ARG A 628 -48.14 18.01 12.65
CA ARG A 628 -48.98 18.92 13.42
C ARG A 628 -50.38 19.06 12.80
N LYS A 629 -50.46 19.24 11.48
CA LYS A 629 -51.74 19.35 10.75
C LYS A 629 -52.55 18.05 10.75
N MET A 630 -51.90 16.90 10.59
CA MET A 630 -52.60 15.60 10.57
C MET A 630 -53.20 15.22 11.92
N GLY A 631 -52.55 15.59 13.03
CA GLY A 631 -52.97 15.20 14.38
C GLY A 631 -54.00 16.11 15.05
N GLY A 632 -54.38 17.24 14.43
CA GLY A 632 -55.26 18.23 15.05
C GLY A 632 -54.72 18.89 16.33
N ASN A 633 -53.43 18.70 16.62
CA ASN A 633 -52.75 19.15 17.83
C ASN A 633 -51.88 20.39 17.57
N ASP A 634 -51.64 21.20 18.61
CA ASP A 634 -50.87 22.44 18.49
C ASP A 634 -49.35 22.24 18.36
N SER A 635 -48.83 21.04 18.65
CA SER A 635 -47.38 20.75 18.63
C SER A 635 -47.06 19.36 18.08
N ALA A 636 -45.92 19.25 17.42
CA ALA A 636 -45.31 17.98 17.02
C ALA A 636 -43.81 18.05 17.29
N GLU A 637 -43.25 17.03 17.93
CA GLU A 637 -41.84 16.98 18.32
C GLU A 637 -41.22 15.66 17.88
N LEU A 638 -40.00 15.70 17.35
CA LEU A 638 -39.22 14.51 17.02
C LEU A 638 -38.28 14.17 18.19
N CYS A 639 -38.41 12.98 18.76
CA CYS A 639 -37.38 12.46 19.66
C CYS A 639 -36.17 11.99 18.85
N PHE A 640 -35.04 12.70 18.97
CA PHE A 640 -33.80 12.27 18.31
C PHE A 640 -33.19 11.01 18.93
N GLU A 641 -33.54 10.66 20.17
CA GLU A 641 -33.07 9.42 20.77
C GLU A 641 -33.80 8.19 20.18
N CYS A 642 -35.13 8.29 20.00
CA CYS A 642 -35.97 7.20 19.47
C CYS A 642 -36.19 7.21 17.94
N ASP A 643 -35.83 8.29 17.25
CA ASP A 643 -36.19 8.51 15.84
C ASP A 643 -37.71 8.51 15.56
N ARG A 644 -38.51 9.07 16.48
CA ARG A 644 -39.98 9.01 16.40
C ARG A 644 -40.64 10.35 16.68
N TRP A 645 -41.67 10.66 15.90
CA TRP A 645 -42.50 11.85 16.07
C TRP A 645 -43.61 11.62 17.09
N PHE A 646 -43.84 12.63 17.94
CA PHE A 646 -44.90 12.68 18.95
C PHE A 646 -45.77 13.91 18.72
N GLN A 647 -47.07 13.78 18.97
CA GLN A 647 -48.06 14.85 18.77
C GLN A 647 -48.65 15.28 20.11
N GLY A 648 -48.78 16.59 20.31
CA GLY A 648 -49.30 17.17 21.54
C GLY A 648 -48.28 17.24 22.68
N LYS A 649 -48.46 18.23 23.56
CA LYS A 649 -47.52 18.50 24.67
C LYS A 649 -47.51 17.42 25.73
N GLU A 650 -48.66 16.80 26.00
CA GLU A 650 -48.81 15.75 27.02
C GLU A 650 -48.08 14.47 26.61
N SER A 651 -48.35 13.96 25.40
CA SER A 651 -47.65 12.79 24.85
C SER A 651 -46.13 12.99 24.80
N TRP A 652 -45.67 14.17 24.40
CA TRP A 652 -44.25 14.51 24.43
C TRP A 652 -43.69 14.51 25.86
N ASN A 653 -44.40 15.12 26.80
CA ASN A 653 -43.97 15.18 28.20
C ASN A 653 -43.91 13.80 28.86
N ASP A 654 -44.87 12.91 28.57
CA ASP A 654 -44.86 11.54 29.07
C ASP A 654 -43.72 10.73 28.47
N HIS A 655 -43.47 10.86 27.17
CA HIS A 655 -42.32 10.23 26.53
C HIS A 655 -40.97 10.73 27.09
N CYS A 656 -40.84 12.03 27.36
CA CYS A 656 -39.64 12.55 28.05
C CYS A 656 -39.44 11.92 29.43
N ARG A 657 -40.53 11.59 30.15
CA ARG A 657 -40.43 10.92 31.46
C ARG A 657 -39.80 9.53 31.31
N GLU A 658 -40.21 8.75 30.31
CA GLU A 658 -39.63 7.42 30.03
C GLU A 658 -38.10 7.48 29.82
N HIS A 659 -37.60 8.53 29.16
CA HIS A 659 -36.15 8.73 28.99
C HIS A 659 -35.46 9.13 30.29
N LEU A 660 -36.07 10.01 31.10
CA LEU A 660 -35.50 10.45 32.38
C LEU A 660 -35.45 9.32 33.41
N ASP A 661 -36.40 8.38 33.35
CA ASP A 661 -36.40 7.16 34.17
C ASP A 661 -35.30 6.16 33.74
N ASN A 662 -34.70 6.35 32.56
CA ASN A 662 -33.62 5.53 32.01
C ASN A 662 -32.34 6.38 31.76
N PRO A 663 -31.67 6.86 32.82
CA PRO A 663 -30.62 7.89 32.73
C PRO A 663 -29.39 7.47 31.91
N GLU A 664 -29.14 6.17 31.74
CA GLU A 664 -28.01 5.65 30.95
C GLU A 664 -28.03 6.13 29.48
N ASN A 665 -29.24 6.34 28.93
CA ASN A 665 -29.41 6.81 27.55
C ASN A 665 -29.11 8.30 27.36
N LEU A 666 -29.00 9.07 28.45
CA LEU A 666 -28.83 10.53 28.43
C LEU A 666 -27.50 10.98 29.03
N PHE A 667 -26.50 10.11 29.04
CA PHE A 667 -25.18 10.41 29.61
C PHE A 667 -24.41 11.52 28.87
N ARG A 668 -24.70 11.73 27.58
CA ARG A 668 -23.99 12.63 26.66
C ARG A 668 -24.83 13.87 26.30
N TYR A 669 -24.25 15.06 26.42
CA TYR A 669 -24.98 16.34 26.35
C TYR A 669 -24.76 17.16 25.07
N ASP A 670 -23.71 16.93 24.28
CA ASP A 670 -23.54 17.60 22.99
C ASP A 670 -24.58 17.14 21.97
N TRP A 671 -24.90 18.06 21.06
CA TRP A 671 -25.55 17.70 19.80
C TRP A 671 -24.51 17.07 18.87
N ILE A 672 -24.92 16.07 18.10
CA ILE A 672 -24.05 15.43 17.11
C ILE A 672 -24.62 15.65 15.72
N ILE A 673 -23.80 16.25 14.86
CA ILE A 673 -24.04 16.28 13.41
C ILE A 673 -23.07 15.33 12.76
N PHE A 674 -23.60 14.43 11.95
CA PHE A 674 -22.84 13.48 11.18
C PHE A 674 -23.30 13.59 9.72
N ARG A 675 -22.35 13.79 8.79
CA ARG A 675 -22.65 13.97 7.37
C ARG A 675 -23.79 14.95 7.13
N GLN A 676 -23.60 16.19 7.58
CA GLN A 676 -24.52 17.32 7.35
C GLN A 676 -25.95 17.18 7.93
N ALA A 677 -26.25 16.13 8.71
CA ALA A 677 -27.55 15.95 9.36
C ALA A 677 -27.39 15.67 10.87
N PRO A 678 -28.33 16.12 11.71
CA PRO A 678 -28.33 15.85 13.14
C PRO A 678 -28.66 14.38 13.41
N VAL A 679 -27.79 13.73 14.18
CA VAL A 679 -28.00 12.35 14.67
C VAL A 679 -28.31 12.32 16.16
N LYS A 680 -28.01 13.40 16.90
CA LYS A 680 -28.35 13.56 18.32
C LYS A 680 -28.62 15.02 18.63
N ALA A 681 -29.67 15.27 19.42
CA ALA A 681 -29.96 16.58 19.99
C ALA A 681 -29.05 16.89 21.18
N GLY A 682 -28.72 18.17 21.35
CA GLY A 682 -28.00 18.66 22.53
C GLY A 682 -28.93 18.84 23.71
N PHE A 683 -28.42 18.64 24.92
CA PHE A 683 -29.14 18.76 26.18
C PHE A 683 -28.35 19.62 27.17
N CYS A 684 -29.04 20.27 28.10
CA CYS A 684 -28.40 20.92 29.23
C CYS A 684 -28.41 19.97 30.43
N GLY A 685 -27.23 19.50 30.84
CA GLY A 685 -27.06 18.56 31.95
C GLY A 685 -27.64 19.05 33.28
N PHE A 686 -27.66 20.36 33.53
CA PHE A 686 -28.29 20.93 34.74
C PHE A 686 -29.82 20.78 34.69
N CYS A 687 -30.45 21.30 33.64
CA CYS A 687 -31.90 21.21 33.47
C CYS A 687 -32.40 19.76 33.35
N LEU A 688 -31.60 18.86 32.78
CA LEU A 688 -31.98 17.46 32.61
C LEU A 688 -32.29 16.78 33.95
N TRP A 689 -31.58 17.17 35.01
CA TRP A 689 -31.69 16.58 36.34
C TRP A 689 -32.40 17.48 37.36
N ASP A 690 -32.93 18.63 36.93
CA ASP A 690 -33.73 19.53 37.77
C ASP A 690 -35.18 19.03 37.90
N ASN A 691 -35.51 18.46 39.05
CA ASN A 691 -36.84 17.94 39.36
C ASN A 691 -37.91 19.03 39.52
N THR A 692 -37.54 20.32 39.55
CA THR A 692 -38.52 21.42 39.61
C THR A 692 -39.16 21.72 38.25
N LEU A 693 -38.57 21.21 37.17
CA LEU A 693 -39.04 21.40 35.80
C LEU A 693 -39.88 20.21 35.32
N THR A 694 -40.81 20.47 34.39
CA THR A 694 -41.56 19.40 33.72
C THR A 694 -40.61 18.52 32.88
N PRO A 695 -40.90 17.22 32.68
CA PRO A 695 -40.09 16.33 31.83
C PRO A 695 -39.73 16.94 30.46
N ALA A 696 -40.69 17.56 29.77
CA ALA A 696 -40.45 18.22 28.48
C ALA A 696 -39.48 19.42 28.56
N ARG A 697 -39.46 20.15 29.68
CA ARG A 697 -38.51 21.26 29.90
C ARG A 697 -37.12 20.74 30.28
N ARG A 698 -37.05 19.68 31.07
CA ARG A 698 -35.80 19.02 31.44
C ARG A 698 -35.08 18.47 30.22
N MET A 699 -35.81 17.78 29.35
CA MET A 699 -35.29 17.16 28.13
C MET A 699 -35.40 18.09 26.90
N ARG A 700 -35.27 19.41 27.09
CA ARG A 700 -35.30 20.35 25.96
C ARG A 700 -34.21 20.01 24.94
N GLN A 701 -34.62 19.72 23.72
CA GLN A 701 -33.73 19.37 22.61
C GLN A 701 -33.21 20.64 21.91
N TYR A 702 -31.90 20.80 21.84
CA TYR A 702 -31.22 21.87 21.08
C TYR A 702 -30.69 21.29 19.76
N ILE A 703 -31.29 21.66 18.64
CA ILE A 703 -31.06 20.98 17.34
C ILE A 703 -30.66 21.92 16.20
N PHE A 704 -31.01 23.21 16.25
CA PHE A 704 -30.68 24.15 15.18
C PHE A 704 -29.30 24.77 15.39
N ASP A 705 -28.67 25.27 14.32
CA ASP A 705 -27.35 25.93 14.41
C ASP A 705 -27.38 27.14 15.36
N GLU A 706 -28.48 27.89 15.37
CA GLU A 706 -28.74 29.01 16.27
C GLU A 706 -28.82 28.59 17.74
N ASP A 707 -29.17 27.33 18.00
CA ASP A 707 -29.33 26.81 19.35
C ASP A 707 -27.98 26.47 20.00
N ARG A 708 -26.89 26.42 19.23
CA ARG A 708 -25.55 26.12 19.78
C ARG A 708 -25.07 27.19 20.74
N SER A 709 -25.20 28.45 20.34
CA SER A 709 -24.84 29.58 21.20
C SER A 709 -25.80 29.65 22.38
N LYS A 710 -27.10 29.47 22.14
CA LYS A 710 -28.10 29.47 23.22
C LYS A 710 -27.84 28.39 24.27
N LEU A 711 -27.51 27.16 23.87
CA LEU A 711 -27.19 26.08 24.80
C LEU A 711 -25.93 26.42 25.59
N ARG A 712 -24.90 26.99 24.94
CA ARG A 712 -23.67 27.44 25.60
C ARG A 712 -23.95 28.51 26.64
N ASP A 713 -24.63 29.58 26.24
CA ASP A 713 -24.96 30.70 27.11
C ASP A 713 -25.80 30.21 28.30
N HIS A 714 -26.76 29.31 28.05
CA HIS A 714 -27.56 28.69 29.09
C HIS A 714 -26.74 27.85 30.09
N TYR A 715 -25.70 27.17 29.62
CA TYR A 715 -24.76 26.47 30.48
C TYR A 715 -23.92 27.44 31.34
N GLU A 716 -23.46 28.56 30.78
CA GLU A 716 -22.70 29.58 31.52
C GLU A 716 -23.56 30.19 32.64
N ASP A 717 -24.84 30.44 32.38
CA ASP A 717 -25.79 30.92 33.38
C ASP A 717 -25.87 29.99 34.59
N HIS A 718 -25.88 28.67 34.37
CA HIS A 718 -25.85 27.69 35.45
C HIS A 718 -24.52 27.72 36.20
N LEU A 719 -23.40 27.67 35.46
CA LEU A 719 -22.05 27.66 36.05
C LEU A 719 -21.75 28.92 36.90
N GLN A 720 -22.32 30.08 36.57
CA GLN A 720 -22.20 31.30 37.37
C GLN A 720 -22.92 31.23 38.72
N ARG A 721 -23.97 30.40 38.82
CA ARG A 721 -24.74 30.21 40.06
C ARG A 721 -24.13 29.15 40.98
N VAL A 722 -23.19 28.34 40.46
CA VAL A 722 -22.49 27.32 41.24
C VAL A 722 -21.52 27.98 42.22
N GLN A 723 -21.63 27.63 43.50
CA GLN A 723 -20.79 28.16 44.58
C GLN A 723 -20.07 27.04 45.34
N GLY A 724 -18.89 27.34 45.89
CA GLY A 724 -18.15 26.40 46.75
C GLY A 724 -17.49 25.25 45.99
N ASN A 725 -17.60 24.03 46.53
CA ASN A 725 -17.04 22.80 45.97
C ASN A 725 -18.13 22.04 45.20
N PRO A 726 -18.21 22.17 43.87
CA PRO A 726 -19.32 21.61 43.13
C PRO A 726 -19.30 20.09 43.02
N THR A 727 -20.48 19.51 42.86
CA THR A 727 -20.69 18.10 42.50
C THR A 727 -21.26 18.00 41.09
N CYS A 728 -20.95 16.92 40.36
CA CYS A 728 -21.67 16.62 39.12
C CYS A 728 -23.14 16.32 39.44
N GLU A 729 -24.08 16.90 38.69
CA GLU A 729 -25.53 16.70 38.87
C GLU A 729 -26.07 15.46 38.15
N ASN A 730 -25.26 14.82 37.29
CA ASN A 730 -25.68 13.59 36.63
C ASN A 730 -25.85 12.46 37.67
N PRO A 731 -27.01 11.79 37.76
CA PRO A 731 -27.22 10.71 38.74
C PRO A 731 -26.21 9.56 38.66
N LEU A 732 -25.63 9.33 37.48
CA LEU A 732 -24.62 8.31 37.20
C LEU A 732 -23.19 8.81 37.48
N CYS A 733 -23.00 10.09 37.80
CA CYS A 733 -21.71 10.68 38.15
C CYS A 733 -21.77 11.33 39.54
N LYS A 734 -21.02 10.81 40.51
CA LYS A 734 -21.00 11.33 41.88
C LYS A 734 -19.68 12.03 42.24
N GLU A 735 -18.95 12.52 41.24
CA GLU A 735 -17.66 13.19 41.43
C GLU A 735 -17.83 14.58 42.07
N LYS A 736 -16.86 14.93 42.92
CA LYS A 736 -16.78 16.21 43.65
C LYS A 736 -15.54 16.97 43.20
N PHE A 737 -15.66 18.28 43.06
CA PHE A 737 -14.61 19.14 42.53
C PHE A 737 -14.26 20.27 43.49
N GLN A 738 -13.02 20.76 43.40
CA GLN A 738 -12.50 21.85 44.25
C GLN A 738 -12.82 23.22 43.66
N SER A 739 -13.18 23.30 42.38
CA SER A 739 -13.51 24.54 41.70
C SER A 739 -14.57 24.34 40.61
N THR A 740 -15.26 25.42 40.24
CA THR A 740 -16.14 25.47 39.06
C THR A 740 -15.39 25.22 37.76
N GLY A 741 -14.10 25.59 37.69
CA GLY A 741 -13.22 25.28 36.57
C GLY A 741 -13.03 23.77 36.39
N ASP A 742 -12.79 23.03 37.47
CA ASP A 742 -12.63 21.57 37.42
C ASP A 742 -13.93 20.87 37.01
N LEU A 743 -15.08 21.32 37.53
CA LEU A 743 -16.40 20.84 37.09
C LEU A 743 -16.59 21.06 35.59
N ARG A 744 -16.22 22.24 35.07
CA ARG A 744 -16.31 22.54 33.63
C ARG A 744 -15.49 21.55 32.80
N HIS A 745 -14.24 21.28 33.18
CA HIS A 745 -13.41 20.31 32.46
C HIS A 745 -14.04 18.92 32.50
N HIS A 746 -14.53 18.48 33.67
CA HIS A 746 -15.22 17.21 33.81
C HIS A 746 -16.47 17.10 32.92
N LEU A 747 -17.33 18.13 32.89
CA LEU A 747 -18.53 18.15 32.05
C LEU A 747 -18.19 18.06 30.56
N VAL A 748 -17.13 18.74 30.11
CA VAL A 748 -16.64 18.64 28.71
C VAL A 748 -16.12 17.24 28.43
N ASP A 749 -15.30 16.69 29.30
CA ASP A 749 -14.54 15.49 29.01
C ASP A 749 -15.37 14.20 29.15
N PHE A 750 -16.20 14.11 30.18
CA PHE A 750 -16.97 12.91 30.50
C PHE A 750 -18.40 12.97 29.95
N HIS A 751 -19.04 14.14 29.99
CA HIS A 751 -20.41 14.30 29.53
C HIS A 751 -20.53 14.97 28.15
N CYS A 752 -19.41 15.32 27.52
CA CYS A 752 -19.36 16.02 26.23
C CYS A 752 -20.16 17.33 26.25
N ALA A 753 -20.22 18.03 27.38
CA ALA A 753 -20.94 19.29 27.46
C ALA A 753 -20.35 20.32 26.48
N PRO A 754 -21.18 21.03 25.69
CA PRO A 754 -20.70 21.89 24.61
C PRO A 754 -20.15 23.26 25.07
N LEU A 755 -19.43 23.30 26.18
CA LEU A 755 -18.91 24.50 26.85
C LEU A 755 -17.74 25.17 26.09
N HIS A 756 -17.57 26.49 26.26
CA HIS A 756 -16.44 27.23 25.67
C HIS A 756 -15.11 26.88 26.35
N GLN A 757 -14.09 26.43 25.62
CA GLN A 757 -12.72 26.48 26.17
C GLN A 757 -12.34 27.94 26.39
N GLU A 758 -11.84 28.30 27.58
CA GLU A 758 -11.46 29.67 27.94
C GLU A 758 -10.48 30.25 26.90
N LYS A 759 -10.97 31.03 25.92
CA LYS A 759 -10.13 31.80 25.01
C LYS A 759 -10.41 33.29 25.15
N LYS A 760 -9.32 34.00 25.43
CA LYS A 760 -9.00 35.44 25.30
C LYS A 760 -10.19 36.41 25.26
N ARG A 761 -10.19 37.36 26.21
CA ARG A 761 -10.76 38.70 26.04
C ARG A 761 -10.37 39.24 24.65
N LYS A 762 -11.38 39.44 23.78
CA LYS A 762 -11.22 40.09 22.47
C LYS A 762 -10.69 41.51 22.67
N ARG A 763 -9.63 41.89 21.95
CA ARG A 763 -9.51 43.26 21.44
C ARG A 763 -10.35 43.30 20.15
N GLU A 764 -11.23 44.29 20.09
CA GLU A 764 -12.18 44.55 19.01
C GLU A 764 -11.48 44.65 17.65
N VAL A 765 -11.89 43.82 16.68
CA VAL A 765 -12.14 44.23 15.28
C VAL A 765 -13.24 43.34 14.71
N SER A 766 -14.10 43.99 13.94
CA SER A 766 -15.36 43.60 13.31
C SER A 766 -15.43 42.24 12.61
N SER A 767 -16.67 41.75 12.57
CA SER A 767 -17.22 40.49 12.07
C SER A 767 -16.95 40.17 10.59
N THR A 768 -16.60 38.92 10.31
CA THR A 768 -17.33 38.07 9.33
C THR A 768 -17.15 36.60 9.72
N SER A 769 -18.28 35.93 9.94
CA SER A 769 -18.43 34.51 10.21
C SER A 769 -18.32 33.71 8.91
N GLU A 770 -17.27 32.89 8.75
CA GLU A 770 -17.24 31.71 7.89
C GLU A 770 -15.88 31.01 8.04
N GLU A 771 -15.79 30.04 8.97
CA GLU A 771 -14.66 29.10 9.04
C GLU A 771 -15.19 27.67 9.11
N LYS A 772 -15.57 27.15 7.94
CA LYS A 772 -15.52 25.73 7.57
C LYS A 772 -15.54 25.67 6.05
N GLU A 773 -14.44 25.13 5.50
CA GLU A 773 -14.14 24.86 4.07
C GLU A 773 -13.13 25.83 3.43
N CYS A 774 -11.96 25.30 3.03
CA CYS A 774 -11.39 25.52 1.70
C CYS A 774 -10.21 24.55 1.45
N LEU A 775 -10.41 23.63 0.52
CA LEU A 775 -9.39 22.97 -0.29
C LEU A 775 -10.07 22.80 -1.65
N ASP A 776 -9.97 23.87 -2.44
CA ASP A 776 -10.72 24.03 -3.67
C ASP A 776 -10.10 23.29 -4.87
N SER A 777 -11.03 22.96 -5.74
CA SER A 777 -10.99 22.44 -7.10
C SER A 777 -10.47 23.47 -8.12
N ASP A 778 -9.74 23.01 -9.15
CA ASP A 778 -10.13 22.99 -10.57
C ASP A 778 -9.58 24.16 -11.41
N LEU A 779 -8.81 23.82 -12.45
CA LEU A 779 -8.66 24.64 -13.65
C LEU A 779 -8.86 23.74 -14.88
N THR A 780 -9.86 24.12 -15.65
CA THR A 780 -10.61 23.34 -16.62
C THR A 780 -10.02 23.38 -18.03
N LYS A 781 -10.48 22.38 -18.79
CA LYS A 781 -10.59 22.30 -20.25
C LYS A 781 -10.84 23.65 -20.93
N GLY A 782 -10.01 23.99 -21.92
CA GLY A 782 -10.26 25.10 -22.84
C GLY A 782 -9.10 25.33 -23.82
N LYS A 783 -8.94 24.44 -24.81
CA LYS A 783 -8.29 24.68 -26.12
C LYS A 783 -8.28 23.36 -26.93
N ARG A 784 -9.45 22.99 -27.45
CA ARG A 784 -9.62 22.00 -28.52
C ARG A 784 -10.30 22.71 -29.69
N GLN A 785 -9.51 23.38 -30.52
CA GLN A 785 -9.84 23.66 -31.93
C GLN A 785 -8.70 24.47 -32.57
N ARG A 786 -7.83 23.76 -33.30
CA ARG A 786 -7.12 24.14 -34.55
C ARG A 786 -5.97 23.15 -34.79
N ALA A 787 -5.65 22.96 -36.07
CA ALA A 787 -4.70 21.99 -36.64
C ALA A 787 -5.25 20.57 -36.86
N LEU A 788 -6.31 20.49 -37.68
CA LEU A 788 -6.53 19.37 -38.58
C LEU A 788 -6.19 19.91 -39.98
N GLU A 789 -5.00 19.62 -40.50
CA GLU A 789 -4.66 19.66 -41.92
C GLU A 789 -3.21 19.16 -42.09
N ASP A 790 -2.98 18.42 -43.17
CA ASP A 790 -1.70 17.89 -43.72
C ASP A 790 -1.25 16.46 -43.32
N LEU A 791 -1.79 15.48 -44.06
CA LEU A 791 -1.15 14.19 -44.33
C LEU A 791 -1.28 13.86 -45.83
N LYS A 792 -0.18 13.86 -46.58
CA LYS A 792 -0.03 13.20 -47.89
C LYS A 792 1.42 12.76 -48.12
N ASP A 793 1.72 11.46 -47.99
CA ASP A 793 2.23 10.59 -49.09
C ASP A 793 2.40 9.12 -48.61
N PRO A 794 2.03 8.06 -49.38
CA PRO A 794 1.95 6.66 -48.91
C PRO A 794 3.20 5.77 -49.13
N GLY A 795 4.42 6.31 -49.06
CA GLY A 795 5.63 5.58 -49.52
C GLY A 795 6.59 4.99 -48.48
N ASP A 796 6.67 5.51 -47.24
CA ASP A 796 7.73 5.12 -46.29
C ASP A 796 7.20 5.00 -44.85
N ILE A 797 6.32 4.03 -44.63
CA ILE A 797 5.66 3.83 -43.34
C ILE A 797 6.58 3.06 -42.40
N ARG A 798 7.07 3.72 -41.35
CA ARG A 798 7.99 3.13 -40.37
C ARG A 798 7.29 2.79 -39.07
N CYS A 799 7.72 1.69 -38.44
CA CYS A 799 7.31 1.33 -37.09
C CYS A 799 7.75 2.45 -36.12
N PRO A 800 6.84 3.05 -35.34
CA PRO A 800 7.19 4.13 -34.41
C PRO A 800 8.14 3.75 -33.27
N ILE A 801 8.38 2.44 -33.06
CA ILE A 801 9.21 1.93 -31.95
C ILE A 801 10.63 1.57 -32.38
N CYS A 802 10.78 0.81 -33.48
CA CYS A 802 12.08 0.33 -33.92
C CYS A 802 12.56 1.01 -35.21
N LEU A 803 11.73 1.89 -35.79
CA LEU A 803 11.99 2.66 -37.01
C LEU A 803 12.25 1.84 -38.27
N LYS A 804 12.04 0.51 -38.24
CA LYS A 804 12.05 -0.35 -39.43
C LYS A 804 10.80 -0.12 -40.28
N THR A 805 10.94 -0.25 -41.59
CA THR A 805 9.84 -0.14 -42.55
C THR A 805 8.81 -1.24 -42.29
N VAL A 806 7.53 -0.86 -42.17
CA VAL A 806 6.40 -1.78 -42.00
C VAL A 806 5.45 -1.63 -43.18
N SER A 807 4.77 -2.70 -43.58
CA SER A 807 3.82 -2.60 -44.68
C SER A 807 2.66 -1.66 -44.33
N GLY A 808 2.19 -0.90 -45.31
CA GLY A 808 1.08 0.04 -45.12
C GLY A 808 -0.18 -0.63 -44.58
N ASP A 809 -0.45 -1.86 -45.01
CA ASP A 809 -1.58 -2.67 -44.53
C ASP A 809 -1.46 -3.01 -43.04
N LEU A 810 -0.26 -3.41 -42.59
CA LEU A 810 -0.01 -3.73 -41.18
C LEU A 810 -0.12 -2.46 -40.32
N PHE A 811 0.43 -1.34 -40.79
CA PHE A 811 0.31 -0.06 -40.09
C PHE A 811 -1.14 0.42 -40.01
N GLN A 812 -1.90 0.36 -41.11
CA GLN A 812 -3.32 0.77 -41.13
C GLN A 812 -4.20 -0.13 -40.26
N GLN A 813 -3.92 -1.44 -40.21
CA GLN A 813 -4.61 -2.39 -39.33
C GLN A 813 -4.53 -1.97 -37.85
N TYR A 814 -3.39 -1.43 -37.42
CA TYR A 814 -3.20 -0.95 -36.05
C TYR A 814 -3.55 0.55 -35.87
N ALA A 815 -3.43 1.38 -36.90
CA ALA A 815 -3.75 2.81 -36.87
C ALA A 815 -5.25 3.12 -37.01
N ARG A 816 -6.06 2.21 -37.60
CA ARG A 816 -7.52 2.34 -37.77
C ARG A 816 -7.96 3.66 -38.41
N GLY A 817 -7.21 4.15 -39.41
CA GLY A 817 -7.53 5.39 -40.13
C GLY A 817 -7.31 6.69 -39.36
N ARG A 818 -6.66 6.65 -38.19
CA ARG A 818 -6.27 7.86 -37.42
C ARG A 818 -4.89 8.36 -37.85
N SER A 819 -4.66 9.67 -37.75
CA SER A 819 -3.36 10.31 -38.02
C SER A 819 -2.29 10.05 -36.96
N TYR A 820 -2.63 9.32 -35.88
CA TYR A 820 -1.72 8.95 -34.79
C TYR A 820 -2.12 7.59 -34.19
N MET A 821 -1.14 6.76 -33.82
CA MET A 821 -1.35 5.51 -33.06
C MET A 821 -1.09 5.74 -31.58
N THR A 822 -1.80 5.02 -30.71
CA THR A 822 -1.48 5.00 -29.28
C THR A 822 -0.24 4.14 -29.02
N CYS A 823 0.54 4.41 -27.96
CA CYS A 823 1.71 3.59 -27.60
C CYS A 823 1.41 2.08 -27.45
N LYS A 824 0.15 1.70 -27.19
CA LYS A 824 -0.31 0.30 -27.15
C LYS A 824 -0.47 -0.28 -28.55
N GLU A 825 -1.03 0.49 -29.49
CA GLU A 825 -1.14 0.12 -30.91
C GLU A 825 0.24 0.07 -31.56
N GLU A 826 1.14 1.00 -31.23
CA GLU A 826 2.55 0.99 -31.69
C GLU A 826 3.34 -0.21 -31.16
N ARG A 827 3.15 -0.60 -29.88
CA ARG A 827 3.79 -1.82 -29.32
C ARG A 827 3.27 -3.09 -29.95
N LYS A 828 1.98 -3.15 -30.26
CA LYS A 828 1.39 -4.27 -30.98
C LYS A 828 1.90 -4.35 -32.41
N LEU A 829 1.99 -3.23 -33.11
CA LEU A 829 2.62 -3.13 -34.41
C LEU A 829 4.08 -3.59 -34.36
N CYS A 830 4.87 -3.07 -33.41
CA CYS A 830 6.28 -3.43 -33.22
C CYS A 830 6.46 -4.94 -32.97
N LYS A 831 5.68 -5.51 -32.05
CA LYS A 831 5.72 -6.96 -31.81
C LYS A 831 5.29 -7.75 -33.03
N ALA A 832 4.23 -7.33 -33.71
CA ALA A 832 3.69 -8.03 -34.88
C ALA A 832 4.68 -8.06 -36.04
N HIS A 833 5.30 -6.93 -36.40
CA HIS A 833 6.28 -6.92 -37.48
C HIS A 833 7.59 -7.61 -37.09
N ARG A 834 8.04 -7.55 -35.81
CA ARG A 834 9.22 -8.30 -35.36
C ARG A 834 9.00 -9.81 -35.36
N VAL A 835 7.82 -10.28 -34.99
CA VAL A 835 7.45 -11.70 -35.10
C VAL A 835 7.41 -12.12 -36.57
N LYS A 836 6.85 -11.28 -37.44
CA LYS A 836 6.80 -11.53 -38.88
C LYS A 836 8.22 -11.58 -39.50
N GLU A 837 9.06 -10.59 -39.18
CA GLU A 837 10.48 -10.57 -39.58
C GLU A 837 11.23 -11.80 -39.04
N ALA A 838 11.00 -12.20 -37.78
CA ALA A 838 11.63 -13.38 -37.21
C ALA A 838 11.15 -14.68 -37.88
N GLN A 839 9.89 -14.78 -38.29
CA GLN A 839 9.36 -15.91 -39.05
C GLN A 839 9.93 -15.96 -40.48
N GLU A 840 10.07 -14.81 -41.13
CA GLU A 840 10.71 -14.69 -42.45
C GLU A 840 12.20 -15.08 -42.36
N GLU A 841 12.90 -14.62 -41.32
CA GLU A 841 14.28 -14.99 -41.02
C GLU A 841 14.42 -16.48 -40.71
N TRP A 842 13.47 -17.07 -39.97
CA TRP A 842 13.44 -18.50 -39.66
C TRP A 842 13.41 -19.35 -40.91
N VAL A 843 12.55 -18.99 -41.87
CA VAL A 843 12.44 -19.65 -43.18
C VAL A 843 13.69 -19.40 -44.01
N ARG A 844 14.22 -18.17 -44.01
CA ARG A 844 15.44 -17.78 -44.76
C ARG A 844 16.67 -18.56 -44.31
N CYS A 845 16.82 -18.77 -43.01
CA CYS A 845 17.91 -19.52 -42.41
C CYS A 845 17.71 -21.04 -42.48
N GLY A 846 16.53 -21.50 -42.90
CA GLY A 846 16.23 -22.93 -43.06
C GLY A 846 16.14 -23.69 -41.73
N TYR A 847 15.73 -23.03 -40.64
CA TYR A 847 15.58 -23.70 -39.35
C TYR A 847 14.38 -24.65 -39.35
N PRO A 848 14.51 -25.86 -38.77
CA PRO A 848 13.44 -26.86 -38.76
C PRO A 848 12.26 -26.40 -37.92
N LEU A 849 11.03 -26.79 -38.28
CA LEU A 849 9.85 -26.57 -37.43
C LEU A 849 9.96 -27.41 -36.16
N ILE A 850 9.91 -26.77 -34.98
CA ILE A 850 10.05 -27.47 -33.71
C ILE A 850 8.73 -28.12 -33.29
N ASN A 851 8.74 -29.45 -33.17
CA ASN A 851 7.70 -30.21 -32.48
C ASN A 851 8.12 -30.49 -31.03
N TRP A 852 7.61 -29.70 -30.09
CA TRP A 852 7.96 -29.77 -28.67
C TRP A 852 7.62 -31.09 -27.98
N ASP A 853 6.52 -31.74 -28.37
CA ASP A 853 6.11 -33.04 -27.83
C ASP A 853 7.01 -34.17 -28.35
N HIS A 854 7.47 -34.06 -29.60
CA HIS A 854 8.40 -35.02 -30.19
C HIS A 854 9.81 -34.91 -29.61
N LEU A 855 10.26 -33.71 -29.25
CA LEU A 855 11.57 -33.49 -28.59
C LEU A 855 11.73 -34.29 -27.29
N ARG A 856 10.67 -34.37 -26.46
CA ARG A 856 10.67 -35.20 -25.25
C ARG A 856 10.86 -36.67 -25.58
N LYS A 857 10.20 -37.18 -26.63
CA LYS A 857 10.32 -38.58 -27.07
C LYS A 857 11.71 -38.87 -27.64
N ARG A 858 12.29 -37.95 -28.43
CA ARG A 858 13.65 -38.06 -28.96
C ARG A 858 14.69 -38.14 -27.85
N LEU A 859 14.55 -37.34 -26.79
CA LEU A 859 15.43 -37.38 -25.62
C LEU A 859 15.58 -38.79 -25.02
N HIS A 860 14.50 -39.58 -25.00
CA HIS A 860 14.53 -40.94 -24.47
C HIS A 860 15.45 -41.87 -25.28
N ASN A 861 15.60 -41.63 -26.60
CA ASN A 861 16.52 -42.39 -27.46
C ASN A 861 17.99 -42.08 -27.17
N HIS A 862 18.29 -40.95 -26.50
CA HIS A 862 19.64 -40.53 -26.13
C HIS A 862 19.93 -40.68 -24.63
N ARG A 863 19.17 -41.54 -23.93
CA ARG A 863 19.39 -41.82 -22.51
C ARG A 863 20.81 -42.35 -22.22
N SER A 864 21.36 -43.16 -23.12
CA SER A 864 22.74 -43.66 -23.02
C SER A 864 23.78 -42.54 -23.11
N LEU A 865 23.53 -41.52 -23.94
CA LEU A 865 24.39 -40.35 -24.04
C LEU A 865 24.31 -39.47 -22.78
N LEU A 866 23.11 -39.24 -22.24
CA LEU A 866 22.95 -38.53 -20.96
C LEU A 866 23.75 -39.22 -19.85
N ARG A 867 23.64 -40.55 -19.75
CA ARG A 867 24.40 -41.35 -18.80
C ARG A 867 25.90 -41.22 -19.01
N LEU A 868 26.37 -41.29 -20.27
CA LEU A 868 27.78 -41.12 -20.64
C LEU A 868 28.31 -39.74 -20.21
N ILE A 869 27.56 -38.66 -20.47
CA ILE A 869 27.96 -37.30 -20.05
C ILE A 869 28.04 -37.21 -18.52
N ILE A 870 27.06 -37.80 -17.81
CA ILE A 870 27.01 -37.77 -16.35
C ILE A 870 28.18 -38.55 -15.72
N GLU A 871 28.45 -39.77 -16.20
CA GLU A 871 29.43 -40.70 -15.62
C GLU A 871 30.88 -40.43 -16.05
N SER A 872 31.11 -39.78 -17.20
CA SER A 872 32.46 -39.51 -17.70
C SER A 872 33.24 -38.52 -16.83
N SER A 873 34.55 -38.72 -16.72
CA SER A 873 35.48 -37.90 -15.91
C SER A 873 36.04 -36.68 -16.65
N SER A 874 35.15 -35.91 -17.31
CA SER A 874 35.40 -34.65 -18.03
C SER A 874 35.98 -34.80 -19.44
N GLN A 875 35.11 -34.78 -20.46
CA GLN A 875 35.53 -34.68 -21.88
C GLN A 875 34.60 -33.85 -22.78
N PHE A 876 33.37 -33.54 -22.37
CA PHE A 876 32.37 -32.85 -23.20
C PHE A 876 32.57 -31.33 -23.26
N PHE A 877 32.05 -30.68 -24.30
CA PHE A 877 32.33 -29.27 -24.60
C PHE A 877 31.76 -28.34 -23.52
N PHE A 878 30.50 -28.55 -23.13
CA PHE A 878 29.85 -27.68 -22.15
C PHE A 878 30.34 -27.94 -20.72
N GLU A 879 30.83 -29.14 -20.39
CA GLU A 879 31.54 -29.39 -19.12
C GLU A 879 32.85 -28.60 -19.03
N LYS A 880 33.66 -28.62 -20.09
CA LYS A 880 34.92 -27.85 -20.18
C LYS A 880 34.66 -26.34 -20.11
N SER A 881 33.62 -25.88 -20.78
CA SER A 881 33.18 -24.48 -20.72
C SER A 881 32.76 -24.09 -19.31
N LEU A 882 31.99 -24.94 -18.63
CA LEU A 882 31.56 -24.71 -17.25
C LEU A 882 32.74 -24.74 -16.27
N GLU A 883 33.68 -25.68 -16.40
CA GLU A 883 34.92 -25.72 -15.61
C GLU A 883 35.75 -24.45 -15.78
N PHE A 884 35.95 -23.99 -17.01
CA PHE A 884 36.65 -22.74 -17.31
C PHE A 884 35.96 -21.54 -16.66
N ASN A 885 34.63 -21.43 -16.82
CA ASN A 885 33.85 -20.36 -16.20
C ASN A 885 33.97 -20.38 -14.66
N ILE A 886 33.92 -21.57 -14.03
CA ILE A 886 34.10 -21.72 -12.59
C ILE A 886 35.49 -21.27 -12.14
N GLN A 887 36.55 -21.64 -12.88
CA GLN A 887 37.93 -21.26 -12.55
C GLN A 887 38.14 -19.74 -12.66
N GLU A 888 37.61 -19.09 -13.69
CA GLU A 888 37.71 -17.64 -13.86
C GLU A 888 36.91 -16.88 -12.77
N ILE A 889 35.74 -17.41 -12.39
CA ILE A 889 34.95 -16.88 -11.26
C ILE A 889 35.70 -17.09 -9.93
N GLN A 890 36.43 -18.20 -9.75
CA GLN A 890 37.20 -18.45 -8.53
C GLN A 890 38.46 -17.56 -8.43
N LYS A 891 39.16 -17.29 -9.54
CA LYS A 891 40.28 -16.33 -9.58
C LYS A 891 39.82 -14.92 -9.20
N THR A 892 38.76 -14.43 -9.86
CA THR A 892 38.18 -13.10 -9.56
C THR A 892 37.62 -12.97 -8.14
N ARG A 893 37.30 -14.10 -7.47
CA ARG A 893 36.89 -14.16 -6.06
C ARG A 893 38.07 -14.21 -5.08
N LYS A 894 39.21 -14.80 -5.42
CA LYS A 894 40.43 -14.79 -4.58
C LYS A 894 41.01 -13.38 -4.41
N ASP A 895 40.88 -12.55 -5.44
CA ASP A 895 41.33 -11.15 -5.41
C ASP A 895 40.40 -10.23 -4.57
N ASN A 896 39.20 -10.71 -4.22
CA ASN A 896 38.23 -10.02 -3.38
C ASN A 896 38.03 -10.80 -2.07
N GLN A 897 38.97 -10.67 -1.12
CA GLN A 897 38.90 -11.34 0.18
C GLN A 897 37.59 -10.99 0.92
N GLY A 898 36.65 -11.94 1.03
CA GLY A 898 35.50 -11.82 1.94
C GLY A 898 34.15 -12.46 1.57
N LYS A 899 34.00 -13.23 0.49
CA LYS A 899 32.72 -13.92 0.18
C LYS A 899 32.90 -15.41 -0.05
N GLY A 900 32.77 -16.20 1.02
CA GLY A 900 32.68 -17.67 0.94
C GLY A 900 31.26 -18.11 0.55
N GLY A 901 31.03 -18.38 -0.73
CA GLY A 901 29.81 -19.02 -1.23
C GLY A 901 30.01 -19.59 -2.63
N ALA A 902 29.33 -20.70 -2.95
CA ALA A 902 29.36 -21.29 -4.30
C ALA A 902 28.84 -20.31 -5.37
N PRO A 903 29.29 -20.37 -6.64
CA PRO A 903 28.80 -19.50 -7.69
C PRO A 903 27.31 -19.74 -8.03
N ARG A 904 26.59 -18.69 -8.44
CA ARG A 904 25.17 -18.75 -8.81
C ARG A 904 25.02 -18.88 -10.32
N LEU A 905 23.89 -19.42 -10.81
CA LEU A 905 23.62 -19.58 -12.25
C LEU A 905 23.81 -18.30 -13.10
N SER A 906 23.47 -17.12 -12.54
CA SER A 906 23.65 -15.82 -13.21
C SER A 906 25.11 -15.36 -13.33
N ASP A 907 26.03 -16.01 -12.61
CA ASP A 907 27.46 -15.70 -12.64
C ASP A 907 28.16 -16.37 -13.83
N TYR A 908 27.54 -17.39 -14.45
CA TYR A 908 28.04 -18.05 -15.66
C TYR A 908 27.57 -17.32 -16.92
N ARG A 909 28.40 -17.32 -17.98
CA ARG A 909 27.92 -17.02 -19.33
C ARG A 909 27.00 -18.17 -19.76
N THR A 910 25.68 -18.00 -19.63
CA THR A 910 24.70 -18.99 -20.05
C THR A 910 24.83 -19.25 -21.55
N HIS A 911 25.03 -20.51 -21.94
CA HIS A 911 25.03 -20.94 -23.34
C HIS A 911 23.67 -20.67 -24.00
N SER A 912 23.68 -20.23 -25.25
CA SER A 912 22.45 -20.00 -26.01
C SER A 912 21.73 -21.32 -26.30
N TYR A 913 20.40 -21.33 -26.14
CA TYR A 913 19.55 -22.42 -26.63
C TYR A 913 19.13 -22.23 -28.10
N GLY A 914 19.66 -21.19 -28.76
CA GLY A 914 19.41 -20.88 -30.16
C GLY A 914 17.95 -20.72 -30.50
N PHE A 915 17.59 -21.22 -31.68
CA PHE A 915 16.24 -21.13 -32.20
C PHE A 915 15.24 -21.90 -31.33
N TYR A 916 15.67 -22.80 -30.44
CA TYR A 916 14.78 -23.39 -29.43
C TYR A 916 14.42 -22.42 -28.29
N GLY A 917 15.20 -21.36 -28.08
CA GLY A 917 14.91 -20.32 -27.09
C GLY A 917 14.84 -20.84 -25.64
N PRO A 918 14.44 -19.98 -24.69
CA PRO A 918 14.27 -20.35 -23.28
C PRO A 918 13.36 -21.57 -23.05
N LYS A 919 12.39 -21.80 -23.94
CA LYS A 919 11.48 -22.94 -23.92
C LYS A 919 12.20 -24.30 -23.93
N ALA A 920 13.38 -24.39 -24.55
CA ALA A 920 14.18 -25.62 -24.59
C ALA A 920 14.47 -26.18 -23.19
N TYR A 921 14.89 -25.32 -22.27
CA TYR A 921 15.18 -25.70 -20.90
C TYR A 921 13.93 -26.14 -20.14
N HIS A 922 12.79 -25.45 -20.35
CA HIS A 922 11.54 -25.82 -19.70
C HIS A 922 11.01 -27.18 -20.17
N VAL A 923 11.18 -27.51 -21.45
CA VAL A 923 10.70 -28.77 -22.02
C VAL A 923 11.66 -29.93 -21.76
N LEU A 924 12.97 -29.72 -21.92
CA LEU A 924 13.98 -30.78 -21.81
C LEU A 924 14.58 -30.89 -20.41
N GLY A 925 14.69 -29.78 -19.66
CA GLY A 925 15.32 -29.77 -18.34
C GLY A 925 14.56 -30.62 -17.32
N ASP A 926 13.23 -30.48 -17.26
CA ASP A 926 12.38 -31.29 -16.37
C ASP A 926 12.42 -32.78 -16.78
N GLU A 927 12.40 -33.06 -18.10
CA GLU A 927 12.44 -34.42 -18.62
C GLU A 927 13.79 -35.11 -18.34
N ILE A 928 14.91 -34.39 -18.51
CA ILE A 928 16.26 -34.88 -18.16
C ILE A 928 16.37 -35.15 -16.66
N ALA A 929 15.84 -34.25 -15.82
CA ALA A 929 15.85 -34.41 -14.37
C ALA A 929 15.10 -35.68 -13.92
N CYS A 930 14.04 -36.06 -14.64
CA CYS A 930 13.31 -37.30 -14.41
C CYS A 930 14.06 -38.53 -14.98
N LEU A 931 14.52 -38.48 -16.24
CA LEU A 931 15.10 -39.63 -16.94
C LEU A 931 16.46 -40.09 -16.40
N ALA A 932 17.25 -39.16 -15.86
CA ALA A 932 18.58 -39.41 -15.34
C ALA A 932 18.68 -39.20 -13.82
N ALA A 933 17.54 -39.30 -13.10
CA ALA A 933 17.47 -38.93 -11.68
C ALA A 933 18.45 -39.73 -10.79
N ASP A 934 18.59 -41.03 -10.99
CA ASP A 934 19.52 -41.89 -10.23
C ASP A 934 20.98 -41.58 -10.59
N ASP A 935 21.29 -41.46 -11.88
CA ASP A 935 22.65 -41.18 -12.35
C ASP A 935 23.11 -39.79 -11.88
N LEU A 936 22.23 -38.79 -11.90
CA LEU A 936 22.50 -37.43 -11.39
C LEU A 936 22.69 -37.38 -9.88
N ARG A 937 21.93 -38.18 -9.11
CA ARG A 937 22.13 -38.28 -7.65
C ARG A 937 23.48 -38.90 -7.31
N SER A 938 23.83 -39.99 -7.99
CA SER A 938 25.13 -40.65 -7.81
C SER A 938 26.29 -39.73 -8.22
N ALA A 939 26.16 -39.06 -9.36
CA ALA A 939 27.17 -38.12 -9.86
C ALA A 939 27.29 -36.87 -8.97
N ALA A 940 26.22 -36.38 -8.34
CA ALA A 940 26.32 -35.25 -7.43
C ALA A 940 27.21 -35.53 -6.20
N ALA A 941 27.34 -36.80 -5.81
CA ALA A 941 28.22 -37.23 -4.71
C ALA A 941 29.68 -37.41 -5.14
N THR A 942 29.93 -37.82 -6.39
CA THR A 942 31.25 -38.23 -6.87
C THR A 942 31.93 -37.22 -7.80
N LYS A 943 31.16 -36.41 -8.54
CA LYS A 943 31.64 -35.47 -9.56
C LYS A 943 31.75 -34.05 -8.99
N PRO A 944 32.97 -33.53 -8.76
CA PRO A 944 33.16 -32.22 -8.12
C PRO A 944 32.52 -31.05 -8.89
N LEU A 945 32.41 -31.16 -10.21
CA LEU A 945 31.86 -30.13 -11.09
C LEU A 945 30.41 -29.78 -10.74
N ILE A 946 29.57 -30.78 -10.43
CA ILE A 946 28.15 -30.59 -10.08
C ILE A 946 28.03 -29.80 -8.76
N ARG A 947 28.89 -30.08 -7.79
CA ARG A 947 28.94 -29.34 -6.53
C ARG A 947 29.46 -27.91 -6.73
N SER A 948 30.46 -27.74 -7.58
CA SER A 948 31.09 -26.45 -7.84
C SER A 948 30.23 -25.51 -8.69
N CYS A 949 29.29 -26.03 -9.49
CA CYS A 949 28.43 -25.23 -10.36
C CYS A 949 27.12 -24.74 -9.73
N GLY A 950 26.79 -25.18 -8.49
CA GLY A 950 25.55 -24.79 -7.80
C GLY A 950 24.53 -25.93 -7.61
N GLY A 951 24.84 -27.14 -8.10
CA GLY A 951 24.02 -28.34 -7.93
C GLY A 951 23.47 -28.90 -9.24
N VAL A 952 22.62 -29.93 -9.13
CA VAL A 952 22.10 -30.72 -10.27
C VAL A 952 21.32 -29.86 -11.27
N ALA A 953 20.49 -28.92 -10.81
CA ALA A 953 19.69 -28.07 -11.71
C ALA A 953 20.56 -27.16 -12.59
N ASP A 954 21.62 -26.58 -12.02
CA ASP A 954 22.55 -25.72 -12.76
C ASP A 954 23.38 -26.54 -13.74
N TYR A 955 23.73 -27.78 -13.38
CA TYR A 955 24.39 -28.73 -14.28
C TYR A 955 23.49 -29.12 -15.47
N ILE A 956 22.19 -29.35 -15.25
CA ILE A 956 21.23 -29.59 -16.32
C ILE A 956 21.15 -28.37 -17.26
N ALA A 957 21.04 -27.17 -16.69
CA ALA A 957 20.88 -25.94 -17.46
C ALA A 957 22.12 -25.56 -18.30
N GLN A 958 23.32 -25.80 -17.77
CA GLN A 958 24.59 -25.37 -18.37
C GLN A 958 25.27 -26.45 -19.21
N VAL A 959 24.99 -27.74 -18.96
CA VAL A 959 25.67 -28.85 -19.63
C VAL A 959 24.65 -29.72 -20.37
N LEU A 960 23.73 -30.38 -19.66
CA LEU A 960 22.93 -31.44 -20.28
C LEU A 960 21.95 -30.92 -21.34
N VAL A 961 21.24 -29.82 -21.08
CA VAL A 961 20.34 -29.23 -22.07
C VAL A 961 21.12 -28.73 -23.30
N PRO A 962 22.20 -27.93 -23.15
CA PRO A 962 23.06 -27.53 -24.28
C PRO A 962 23.65 -28.69 -25.10
N GLU A 963 24.14 -29.77 -24.48
CA GLU A 963 24.67 -30.94 -25.19
C GLU A 963 23.56 -31.64 -26.01
N ILE A 964 22.37 -31.80 -25.44
CA ILE A 964 21.25 -32.45 -26.12
C ILE A 964 20.71 -31.62 -27.27
N ILE A 965 20.51 -30.31 -27.09
CA ILE A 965 20.02 -29.47 -28.19
C ILE A 965 21.07 -29.34 -29.30
N THR A 966 22.37 -29.37 -28.97
CA THR A 966 23.43 -29.41 -29.98
C THR A 966 23.32 -30.68 -30.82
N LEU A 967 23.07 -31.83 -30.19
CA LEU A 967 22.80 -33.08 -30.89
C LEU A 967 21.56 -32.99 -31.78
N PHE A 968 20.45 -32.41 -31.29
CA PHE A 968 19.25 -32.24 -32.11
C PHE A 968 19.48 -31.33 -33.31
N VAL A 969 20.30 -30.29 -33.20
CA VAL A 969 20.70 -29.46 -34.36
C VAL A 969 21.55 -30.26 -35.35
N VAL A 970 22.50 -31.07 -34.85
CA VAL A 970 23.31 -31.97 -35.70
C VAL A 970 22.42 -32.93 -36.50
N GLU A 971 21.43 -33.54 -35.85
CA GLU A 971 20.48 -34.46 -36.47
C GLU A 971 19.53 -33.76 -37.44
N ASP A 972 18.94 -32.64 -37.04
CA ASP A 972 17.87 -31.96 -37.78
C ASP A 972 18.42 -31.16 -38.97
N MET A 973 19.65 -30.68 -38.88
CA MET A 973 20.28 -29.83 -39.90
C MET A 973 21.44 -30.49 -40.62
N ALA A 974 21.78 -31.74 -40.28
CA ALA A 974 22.89 -32.51 -40.87
C ALA A 974 24.23 -31.74 -40.86
N VAL A 975 24.53 -31.09 -39.73
CA VAL A 975 25.72 -30.24 -39.55
C VAL A 975 26.72 -30.88 -38.59
N THR A 976 27.96 -30.40 -38.59
CA THR A 976 28.93 -30.80 -37.57
C THR A 976 28.58 -30.22 -36.19
N ASP A 977 29.04 -30.87 -35.14
CA ASP A 977 28.85 -30.45 -33.74
C ASP A 977 29.33 -29.00 -33.46
N VAL A 978 30.41 -28.56 -34.11
CA VAL A 978 30.88 -27.16 -34.03
C VAL A 978 29.92 -26.20 -34.73
N GLN A 979 29.42 -26.55 -35.92
CA GLN A 979 28.44 -25.74 -36.65
C GLN A 979 27.10 -25.67 -35.92
N ALA A 980 26.68 -26.76 -35.26
CA ALA A 980 25.47 -26.79 -34.44
C ALA A 980 25.52 -25.76 -33.30
N ARG A 981 26.65 -25.67 -32.58
CA ARG A 981 26.84 -24.65 -31.54
C ARG A 981 26.84 -23.22 -32.10
N THR A 982 27.46 -22.98 -33.26
CA THR A 982 27.39 -21.68 -33.93
C THR A 982 25.96 -21.32 -34.31
N ILE A 983 25.19 -22.28 -34.85
CA ILE A 983 23.76 -22.09 -35.14
C ILE A 983 22.99 -21.73 -33.88
N LEU A 984 23.27 -22.39 -32.75
CA LEU A 984 22.62 -22.07 -31.47
C LEU A 984 22.95 -20.64 -30.99
N GLU A 985 24.15 -20.11 -31.23
CA GLU A 985 24.46 -18.72 -30.88
C GLU A 985 23.83 -17.72 -31.87
N ASP A 986 23.95 -17.97 -33.18
CA ASP A 986 23.43 -17.06 -34.23
C ASP A 986 21.90 -16.93 -34.20
N SER A 987 21.20 -18.00 -33.80
CA SER A 987 19.74 -18.04 -33.75
C SER A 987 19.14 -17.63 -32.41
N ARG A 988 19.97 -17.14 -31.49
CA ARG A 988 19.55 -16.74 -30.13
C ARG A 988 18.39 -15.75 -30.13
N GLU A 989 18.51 -14.65 -30.87
CA GLU A 989 17.49 -13.60 -30.89
C GLU A 989 16.16 -14.10 -31.47
N LEU A 990 16.22 -15.03 -32.45
CA LEU A 990 15.03 -15.64 -33.04
C LEU A 990 14.32 -16.56 -32.06
N GLY A 991 15.07 -17.39 -31.34
CA GLY A 991 14.51 -18.24 -30.28
C GLY A 991 13.95 -17.43 -29.11
N GLU A 992 14.59 -16.32 -28.73
CA GLU A 992 14.07 -15.42 -27.71
C GLU A 992 12.76 -14.71 -28.15
N ILE A 993 12.57 -14.43 -29.45
CA ILE A 993 11.36 -13.79 -29.99
C ILE A 993 10.22 -14.80 -30.23
N LEU A 994 10.54 -15.98 -30.76
CA LEU A 994 9.55 -16.97 -31.21
C LEU A 994 9.27 -18.08 -30.18
N ASN A 995 10.21 -18.37 -29.27
CA ASN A 995 10.16 -19.49 -28.33
C ASN A 995 10.51 -19.07 -26.89
N GLU A 996 9.85 -18.00 -26.40
CA GLU A 996 10.09 -17.32 -25.11
C GLU A 996 9.63 -18.11 -23.84
N GLU A 997 8.63 -19.00 -23.97
CA GLU A 997 7.99 -19.76 -22.87
C GLU A 997 8.10 -21.28 -23.02
#